data_AF-A0A7W6A4E4-F1
#
_entry.id   AF-A0A7W6A4E4-F1
#
_cell.length_a   1.000
_cell.length_b   1.000
_cell.length_c   1.000
_cell.angle_alpha   90.00
_cell.angle_beta   90.00
_cell.angle_gamma   90.00
#
_symmetry.space_group_name_H-M   'P 1'
#
loop_
_entity.id
_entity.type
_entity.pdbx_description
1 polymer ?
#
loop_
_entity_poly.entity_id
_entity_poly.type
_entity_poly.pdbx_seq_one_letter_code
_entity_poly.pdbx_strand_id
1 'polypeptide(L)'
;MPAATPELSETEQLAIAVSLAQMRGPRFRRGRRNDQHHPLTFEGGEHTLIGDSVMLRFPGGEAPIRAGTLPLRLPNGLSLTYGQIVALGGDFYGIPDRPISDGQGDADQQARFTDAYNSLAQLAASKDEATAILAIMKTEIDAVSAAIYNGQQPSSAYEKIGDSLSEQWNKITGGTYVPLHFGRYLQLAFTNWDHFGAHAVIAYSAGHAVALATATQVFNTADPQAKKVLEGIAYAQNAFADHYLSDLFSSGHLRAPRRELHFASTPTAAGDALTRYMHDEDCHYGLNVSNLNGMSWKMYGDKRLQDNVNDYSMMAVEQAVQASADEIYVAMTTGVAPAKAAYDALNYIPILAFDPNDKTNTAPLWITDGAGNCSHRTDTNNLDSYAWTGSWWATTFLAWMGIHYGPPNPLPGRMAPPTTAPKVSSFLNAGNYAPDWVAGGSVRYAVSFVQGNDETDVGPWSDWALIDNQSLCGLTQLPVSPAQALSRRVYRQFARPDGHHTGIVVAGEVPDNTSTRFNDNSLSQAWSYMGRTDLAAIYTGLRQGVWAWTVNGSVVRFVGARAWQQLPAFPNGFNVEGLMPVDAHSAYAYDPQGAMLRWDSPSSSWVAAGSEAGLSWPCLSNGATLWGVWSGQSLITGPIDQPASWKSTPTAFSPNALSVSRDGTLYGVDGTDFQVYRWNGDGSWAPLFGNPRFNASQVAALDPHTVYATDINQNVHQYRAVSGWIQLSGYGRTPAVTTDDTLWMLTPFNGQAPSIYVGDTLFAAPG
;
A
#
# COMPACT_ATOMS: atom_id res chain seq x y z
N MET A 1 -34.64 8.42 33.70
CA MET A 1 -33.45 8.79 34.49
C MET A 1 -32.45 7.66 34.30
N PRO A 2 -31.29 7.87 33.66
CA PRO A 2 -30.27 6.83 33.60
C PRO A 2 -29.66 6.67 34.99
N ALA A 3 -29.44 5.44 35.41
CA ALA A 3 -28.73 5.13 36.64
C ALA A 3 -27.29 5.65 36.55
N ALA A 4 -26.84 6.34 37.59
CA ALA A 4 -25.47 6.81 37.71
C ALA A 4 -24.51 5.59 37.65
N THR A 5 -23.49 5.68 36.80
CA THR A 5 -22.29 4.87 36.89
C THR A 5 -21.73 4.95 38.32
N PRO A 6 -21.28 3.85 38.93
CA PRO A 6 -20.71 3.92 40.26
C PRO A 6 -19.47 4.82 40.23
N GLU A 7 -19.51 5.94 40.97
CA GLU A 7 -18.33 6.77 41.18
C GLU A 7 -17.25 5.92 41.85
N LEU A 8 -16.08 5.81 41.21
CA LEU A 8 -14.88 5.24 41.82
C LEU A 8 -14.62 5.98 43.13
N SER A 9 -14.25 5.26 44.20
CA SER A 9 -13.93 5.89 45.47
C SER A 9 -12.74 6.87 45.30
N GLU A 10 -12.67 7.93 46.12
CA GLU A 10 -11.51 8.86 46.11
C GLU A 10 -10.17 8.11 46.23
N THR A 11 -10.14 7.00 46.96
CA THR A 11 -8.96 6.14 47.13
C THR A 11 -8.59 5.41 45.84
N GLU A 12 -9.57 4.92 45.08
CA GLU A 12 -9.36 4.31 43.76
C GLU A 12 -8.95 5.36 42.74
N GLN A 13 -9.59 6.53 42.73
CA GLN A 13 -9.21 7.65 41.87
C GLN A 13 -7.79 8.14 42.19
N LEU A 14 -7.40 8.19 43.47
CA LEU A 14 -6.05 8.56 43.89
C LEU A 14 -5.03 7.46 43.58
N ALA A 15 -5.37 6.18 43.75
CA ALA A 15 -4.49 5.06 43.38
C ALA A 15 -4.32 4.97 41.86
N ILE A 16 -5.37 5.25 41.09
CA ILE A 16 -5.38 5.33 39.63
C ILE A 16 -4.62 6.58 39.17
N ALA A 17 -4.80 7.74 39.81
CA ALA A 17 -4.06 8.96 39.50
C ALA A 17 -2.57 8.87 39.87
N VAL A 18 -2.23 8.20 40.97
CA VAL A 18 -0.85 7.86 41.34
C VAL A 18 -0.29 6.82 40.39
N SER A 19 -1.06 5.82 39.97
CA SER A 19 -0.65 4.82 38.98
C SER A 19 -0.50 5.45 37.60
N LEU A 20 -1.34 6.41 37.19
CA LEU A 20 -1.27 7.15 35.92
C LEU A 20 -0.16 8.20 35.92
N ALA A 21 0.08 8.85 37.06
CA ALA A 21 1.25 9.72 37.24
C ALA A 21 2.57 8.94 37.31
N GLN A 22 2.52 7.66 37.69
CA GLN A 22 3.65 6.72 37.69
C GLN A 22 3.76 5.87 36.42
N MET A 23 2.71 5.81 35.59
CA MET A 23 2.71 5.17 34.29
C MET A 23 3.68 5.94 33.41
N ARG A 24 4.85 5.33 33.24
CA ARG A 24 5.80 5.67 32.20
C ARG A 24 5.52 4.66 31.10
N GLY A 25 5.31 5.09 29.85
CA GLY A 25 5.46 4.18 28.72
C GLY A 25 6.85 3.52 28.77
N PRO A 26 7.03 2.36 28.12
CA PRO A 26 8.33 1.69 28.05
C PRO A 26 9.46 2.65 27.69
N ARG A 27 10.47 2.76 28.55
CA ARG A 27 11.73 3.42 28.21
C ARG A 27 12.66 2.39 27.58
N PHE A 28 12.71 2.34 26.26
CA PHE A 28 13.73 1.55 25.57
C PHE A 28 15.10 2.21 25.76
N ARG A 29 16.06 1.51 26.38
CA ARG A 29 17.38 2.09 26.70
C ARG A 29 18.21 2.34 25.44
N ARG A 30 18.16 3.55 24.88
CA ARG A 30 19.26 4.16 24.10
C ARG A 30 19.97 5.23 24.97
N GLY A 31 21.26 5.47 24.70
CA GLY A 31 22.15 6.30 25.54
C GLY A 31 21.53 7.64 26.00
N ARG A 32 21.76 7.99 27.28
CA ARG A 32 21.19 9.13 28.04
C ARG A 32 20.84 10.39 27.22
N ARG A 33 19.60 10.88 27.34
CA ARG A 33 19.24 12.25 27.82
C ARG A 33 17.74 12.44 28.11
N ASN A 34 17.50 13.06 29.27
CA ASN A 34 16.35 13.75 29.89
C ASN A 34 14.89 13.27 29.80
N ASP A 35 14.31 13.21 31.01
CA ASP A 35 12.97 12.76 31.41
C ASP A 35 11.82 13.68 30.96
N GLN A 36 10.72 13.08 30.46
CA GLN A 36 9.35 13.57 30.61
C GLN A 36 8.38 12.40 30.92
N HIS A 37 7.18 12.74 31.40
CA HIS A 37 6.17 11.86 32.01
C HIS A 37 5.14 11.38 30.96
N HIS A 38 4.61 10.14 31.05
CA HIS A 38 3.97 9.45 29.90
C HIS A 38 2.65 8.66 30.18
N PRO A 39 1.46 9.26 30.05
CA PRO A 39 0.19 8.53 29.93
C PRO A 39 -0.44 8.49 28.52
N LEU A 40 -0.86 7.29 28.09
CA LEU A 40 -1.79 6.92 26.97
C LEU A 40 -1.69 7.73 25.66
N THR A 41 -0.93 7.27 24.67
CA THR A 41 -0.83 7.84 23.30
C THR A 41 -1.62 7.04 22.27
N PHE A 42 -2.27 7.71 21.32
CA PHE A 42 -2.90 7.14 20.12
C PHE A 42 -2.45 7.96 18.89
N GLU A 43 -2.17 7.30 17.77
CA GLU A 43 -1.51 7.90 16.59
C GLU A 43 -2.51 8.24 15.47
N GLY A 44 -3.46 9.12 15.78
CA GLY A 44 -4.56 9.46 14.87
C GLY A 44 -4.11 9.99 13.50
N GLY A 45 -2.88 10.52 13.38
CA GLY A 45 -2.31 10.90 12.10
C GLY A 45 -2.08 9.72 11.15
N GLU A 46 -1.72 8.54 11.66
CA GLU A 46 -1.52 7.31 10.88
C GLU A 46 -2.86 6.84 10.26
N HIS A 47 -3.94 6.85 11.04
CA HIS A 47 -5.29 6.56 10.54
C HIS A 47 -5.76 7.53 9.46
N THR A 48 -5.47 8.82 9.63
CA THR A 48 -5.82 9.84 8.61
C THR A 48 -5.12 9.53 7.29
N LEU A 49 -3.82 9.23 7.35
CA LEU A 49 -3.04 8.86 6.17
C LEU A 49 -3.61 7.63 5.45
N ILE A 50 -3.91 6.57 6.20
CA ILE A 50 -4.47 5.32 5.67
C ILE A 50 -5.79 5.60 4.95
N GLY A 51 -6.75 6.24 5.61
CA GLY A 51 -8.06 6.45 5.02
C GLY A 51 -8.06 7.47 3.87
N ASP A 52 -7.20 8.50 3.90
CA ASP A 52 -7.11 9.48 2.82
C ASP A 52 -6.43 8.94 1.56
N SER A 53 -5.74 7.80 1.65
CA SER A 53 -5.16 7.08 0.51
C SER A 53 -6.21 6.39 -0.38
N VAL A 54 -7.40 6.11 0.17
CA VAL A 54 -8.47 5.36 -0.51
C VAL A 54 -8.98 6.11 -1.74
N MET A 55 -9.27 5.38 -2.82
CA MET A 55 -9.94 5.90 -4.01
C MET A 55 -11.42 5.53 -3.99
N LEU A 56 -12.27 6.53 -3.77
CA LEU A 56 -13.72 6.37 -3.69
C LEU A 56 -14.36 6.40 -5.07
N ARG A 57 -15.36 5.55 -5.28
CA ARG A 57 -16.13 5.45 -6.53
C ARG A 57 -17.60 5.76 -6.27
N PHE A 58 -18.25 6.41 -7.22
CA PHE A 58 -19.67 6.75 -7.10
C PHE A 58 -20.46 6.21 -8.29
N PRO A 59 -21.74 5.82 -8.09
CA PRO A 59 -22.65 5.51 -9.19
C PRO A 59 -22.74 6.69 -10.17
N GLY A 60 -22.40 6.49 -11.44
CA GLY A 60 -22.39 7.56 -12.45
C GLY A 60 -21.24 7.48 -13.45
N GLY A 61 -20.24 6.62 -13.20
CA GLY A 61 -19.13 6.38 -14.13
C GLY A 61 -18.06 7.47 -14.12
N GLU A 62 -18.07 8.34 -13.11
CA GLU A 62 -17.02 9.32 -12.89
C GLU A 62 -15.70 8.64 -12.48
N ALA A 63 -14.58 9.31 -12.72
CA ALA A 63 -13.27 8.85 -12.30
C ALA A 63 -13.22 8.72 -10.76
N PRO A 64 -12.50 7.73 -10.21
CA PRO A 64 -12.35 7.60 -8.76
C PRO A 64 -11.74 8.86 -8.16
N ILE A 65 -12.23 9.25 -6.97
CA ILE A 65 -11.80 10.46 -6.26
C ILE A 65 -10.99 10.04 -5.04
N ARG A 66 -9.83 10.66 -4.84
CA ARG A 66 -9.01 10.42 -3.64
C ARG A 66 -9.76 10.89 -2.40
N ALA A 67 -9.92 10.01 -1.42
CA ALA A 67 -10.77 10.25 -0.25
C ALA A 67 -10.32 11.45 0.58
N GLY A 68 -9.00 11.72 0.66
CA GLY A 68 -8.46 12.92 1.32
C GLY A 68 -8.81 14.25 0.65
N THR A 69 -9.31 14.22 -0.60
CA THR A 69 -9.76 15.42 -1.33
C THR A 69 -11.27 15.59 -1.34
N LEU A 70 -12.01 14.63 -0.76
CA LEU A 70 -13.47 14.60 -0.79
C LEU A 70 -14.06 14.64 0.63
N PRO A 71 -14.48 15.83 1.10
CA PRO A 71 -15.21 15.92 2.36
C PRO A 71 -16.58 15.24 2.26
N LEU A 72 -16.81 14.25 3.13
CA LEU A 72 -18.08 13.56 3.35
C LEU A 72 -18.90 14.34 4.38
N ARG A 73 -20.15 14.68 4.02
CA ARG A 73 -21.04 15.45 4.89
C ARG A 73 -21.83 14.52 5.81
N LEU A 74 -21.66 14.68 7.12
CA LEU A 74 -22.38 13.92 8.14
C LEU A 74 -23.75 14.55 8.48
N PRO A 75 -24.70 13.78 9.05
CA PRO A 75 -26.05 14.25 9.39
C PRO A 75 -26.11 15.49 10.29
N ASN A 76 -25.21 15.59 11.28
CA ASN A 76 -25.13 16.77 12.12
C ASN A 76 -24.67 18.00 11.34
N GLY A 77 -23.99 17.85 10.20
CA GLY A 77 -23.46 18.92 9.35
C GLY A 77 -21.94 19.07 9.40
N LEU A 78 -21.23 18.17 10.09
CA LEU A 78 -19.78 18.00 9.94
C LEU A 78 -19.44 17.65 8.48
N SER A 79 -18.25 18.06 8.05
CA SER A 79 -17.70 17.73 6.73
C SER A 79 -16.28 17.26 6.93
N LEU A 80 -16.05 15.95 6.79
CA LEU A 80 -14.79 15.30 7.13
C LEU A 80 -14.32 14.44 5.96
N THR A 81 -13.02 14.33 5.73
CA THR A 81 -12.49 13.33 4.78
C THR A 81 -12.70 11.92 5.34
N TYR A 82 -12.54 10.92 4.48
CA TYR A 82 -12.59 9.53 4.91
C TYR A 82 -11.54 9.24 5.98
N GLY A 83 -10.28 9.65 5.78
CA GLY A 83 -9.20 9.48 6.76
C GLY A 83 -9.48 10.17 8.08
N GLN A 84 -10.06 11.37 8.06
CA GLN A 84 -10.45 12.03 9.31
C GLN A 84 -11.51 11.24 10.08
N ILE A 85 -12.43 10.53 9.41
CA ILE A 85 -13.41 9.69 10.08
C ILE A 85 -12.74 8.41 10.63
N VAL A 86 -11.82 7.79 9.87
CA VAL A 86 -11.01 6.66 10.36
C VAL A 86 -10.25 7.06 11.64
N ALA A 87 -9.66 8.25 11.68
CA ALA A 87 -8.89 8.72 12.84
C ALA A 87 -9.73 9.14 14.05
N LEU A 88 -11.03 9.39 13.86
CA LEU A 88 -11.93 9.85 14.92
C LEU A 88 -12.79 8.72 15.51
N GLY A 89 -13.16 7.72 14.70
CA GLY A 89 -13.90 6.56 15.16
C GLY A 89 -13.08 5.72 16.14
N GLY A 90 -13.73 5.05 17.10
CA GLY A 90 -13.08 4.17 18.08
C GLY A 90 -12.34 4.93 19.19
N ASP A 91 -11.39 5.79 18.82
CA ASP A 91 -10.51 6.50 19.76
C ASP A 91 -11.16 7.71 20.44
N PHE A 92 -11.91 8.50 19.68
CA PHE A 92 -12.52 9.75 20.17
C PHE A 92 -14.04 9.69 20.23
N TYR A 93 -14.64 8.86 19.39
CA TYR A 93 -16.07 8.69 19.25
C TYR A 93 -16.44 7.21 19.37
N GLY A 94 -17.35 6.92 20.29
CA GLY A 94 -17.73 5.57 20.69
C GLY A 94 -18.58 5.61 21.96
N ILE A 95 -18.97 4.45 22.45
CA ILE A 95 -19.72 4.30 23.70
C ILE A 95 -18.84 3.50 24.68
N PRO A 96 -18.17 4.16 25.64
CA PRO A 96 -17.17 3.50 26.51
C PRO A 96 -17.68 2.21 27.17
N ASP A 97 -18.88 2.23 27.73
CA ASP A 97 -19.42 1.07 28.47
C ASP A 97 -20.14 0.04 27.56
N ARG A 98 -20.10 0.23 26.23
CA ARG A 98 -20.77 -0.66 25.27
C ARG A 98 -19.89 -0.98 24.07
N PRO A 99 -18.76 -1.70 24.26
CA PRO A 99 -17.98 -2.24 23.15
C PRO A 99 -18.86 -2.98 22.15
N ILE A 100 -18.55 -2.82 20.88
CA ILE A 100 -19.25 -3.37 19.72
C ILE A 100 -19.13 -4.89 19.74
N SER A 101 -17.93 -5.42 19.98
CA SER A 101 -17.65 -6.86 19.94
C SER A 101 -18.33 -7.67 21.04
N ASP A 102 -18.74 -7.03 22.14
CA ASP A 102 -19.53 -7.67 23.22
C ASP A 102 -21.01 -7.86 22.85
N GLY A 103 -21.44 -7.39 21.67
CA GLY A 103 -22.80 -7.55 21.20
C GLY A 103 -23.23 -9.02 21.07
N GLN A 104 -24.44 -9.34 21.51
CA GLN A 104 -25.04 -10.68 21.44
C GLN A 104 -25.52 -10.99 20.01
N GLY A 105 -24.58 -11.39 19.15
CA GLY A 105 -24.82 -11.70 17.74
C GLY A 105 -24.83 -10.47 16.83
N ASP A 106 -24.87 -10.69 15.52
CA ASP A 106 -24.62 -9.64 14.51
C ASP A 106 -25.55 -8.42 14.66
N ALA A 107 -26.83 -8.61 15.01
CA ALA A 107 -27.78 -7.51 15.14
C ALA A 107 -27.45 -6.55 16.31
N ASP A 108 -27.05 -7.07 17.47
CA ASP A 108 -26.65 -6.23 18.62
C ASP A 108 -25.31 -5.55 18.33
N GLN A 109 -24.37 -6.25 17.67
CA GLN A 109 -23.09 -5.68 17.25
C GLN A 109 -23.30 -4.50 16.28
N GLN A 110 -24.15 -4.66 15.26
CA GLN A 110 -24.51 -3.58 14.32
C GLN A 110 -25.21 -2.40 15.02
N ALA A 111 -26.08 -2.67 15.99
CA ALA A 111 -26.74 -1.63 16.77
C ALA A 111 -25.73 -0.83 17.63
N ARG A 112 -24.78 -1.51 18.28
CA ARG A 112 -23.70 -0.87 19.05
C ARG A 112 -22.77 -0.04 18.17
N PHE A 113 -22.40 -0.57 17.01
CA PHE A 113 -21.64 0.19 16.02
C PHE A 113 -22.40 1.46 15.60
N THR A 114 -23.71 1.33 15.32
CA THR A 114 -24.56 2.47 14.94
C THR A 114 -24.62 3.53 16.04
N ASP A 115 -24.75 3.11 17.31
CA ASP A 115 -24.71 4.02 18.47
C ASP A 115 -23.34 4.73 18.55
N ALA A 116 -22.23 4.01 18.37
CA ALA A 116 -20.88 4.56 18.35
C ALA A 116 -20.69 5.59 17.23
N TYR A 117 -21.04 5.24 15.98
CA TYR A 117 -20.99 6.14 14.82
C TYR A 117 -21.84 7.40 15.04
N ASN A 118 -23.04 7.25 15.60
CA ASN A 118 -23.93 8.37 15.86
C ASN A 118 -23.38 9.37 16.90
N SER A 119 -22.49 8.93 17.79
CA SER A 119 -21.78 9.85 18.69
C SER A 119 -20.94 10.89 17.94
N LEU A 120 -20.38 10.53 16.77
CA LEU A 120 -19.71 11.46 15.85
C LEU A 120 -20.72 12.16 14.93
N ALA A 121 -21.60 11.39 14.31
CA ALA A 121 -22.33 11.80 13.12
C ALA A 121 -23.65 12.54 13.38
N GLN A 122 -24.26 12.38 14.58
CA GLN A 122 -25.59 12.93 14.89
C GLN A 122 -25.58 14.05 15.94
N LEU A 123 -24.66 14.00 16.89
CA LEU A 123 -24.63 14.97 17.99
C LEU A 123 -24.13 16.34 17.50
N ALA A 124 -24.83 17.41 17.89
CA ALA A 124 -24.45 18.77 17.51
C ALA A 124 -23.11 19.20 18.14
N ALA A 125 -22.84 18.77 19.38
CA ALA A 125 -21.61 19.08 20.10
C ALA A 125 -20.34 18.53 19.43
N SER A 126 -20.48 17.42 18.69
CA SER A 126 -19.36 16.78 17.99
C SER A 126 -18.75 17.67 16.89
N LYS A 127 -19.45 18.70 16.42
CA LYS A 127 -18.92 19.63 15.42
C LYS A 127 -17.67 20.36 15.87
N ASP A 128 -17.79 21.05 16.99
CA ASP A 128 -16.74 21.89 17.54
C ASP A 128 -15.65 21.01 18.15
N GLU A 129 -16.06 19.91 18.79
CA GLU A 129 -15.15 18.94 19.42
C GLU A 129 -14.27 18.22 18.39
N ALA A 130 -14.84 17.67 17.30
CA ALA A 130 -14.06 16.99 16.26
C ALA A 130 -13.06 17.95 15.59
N THR A 131 -13.49 19.20 15.32
CA THR A 131 -12.60 20.22 14.75
C THR A 131 -11.42 20.52 15.68
N ALA A 132 -11.66 20.58 17.00
CA ALA A 132 -10.61 20.84 17.98
C ALA A 132 -9.67 19.63 18.18
N ILE A 133 -10.19 18.39 18.11
CA ILE A 133 -9.37 17.17 18.12
C ILE A 133 -8.44 17.13 16.90
N LEU A 134 -8.98 17.36 15.70
CA LEU A 134 -8.21 17.38 14.45
C LEU A 134 -7.13 18.48 14.44
N ALA A 135 -7.40 19.62 15.08
CA ALA A 135 -6.40 20.68 15.22
C ALA A 135 -5.19 20.24 16.07
N ILE A 136 -5.40 19.46 17.13
CA ILE A 136 -4.30 18.86 17.90
C ILE A 136 -3.58 17.81 17.07
N MET A 137 -4.32 16.93 16.40
CA MET A 137 -3.77 15.87 15.53
C MET A 137 -2.89 16.44 14.41
N LYS A 138 -3.20 17.64 13.92
CA LYS A 138 -2.32 18.35 12.97
C LYS A 138 -0.90 18.57 13.51
N THR A 139 -0.74 18.75 14.82
CA THR A 139 0.59 18.90 15.46
C THR A 139 1.43 17.64 15.30
N GLU A 140 0.81 16.47 15.43
CA GLU A 140 1.41 15.16 15.18
C GLU A 140 1.82 15.02 13.70
N ILE A 141 0.87 15.25 12.79
CA ILE A 141 1.07 15.16 11.33
C ILE A 141 2.21 16.10 10.88
N ASP A 142 2.25 17.33 11.38
CA ASP A 142 3.28 18.31 11.04
C ASP A 142 4.68 17.86 11.53
N ALA A 143 4.76 17.27 12.73
CA ALA A 143 6.03 16.79 13.28
C ALA A 143 6.55 15.56 12.51
N VAL A 144 5.66 14.62 12.15
CA VAL A 144 6.00 13.45 11.32
C VAL A 144 6.42 13.89 9.92
N SER A 145 5.65 14.79 9.30
CA SER A 145 5.99 15.37 7.99
C SER A 145 7.34 16.07 8.02
N ALA A 146 7.66 16.78 9.10
CA ALA A 146 8.97 17.39 9.30
C ALA A 146 10.09 16.34 9.49
N ALA A 147 9.83 15.23 10.18
CA ALA A 147 10.82 14.14 10.30
C ALA A 147 11.12 13.51 8.93
N ILE A 148 10.09 13.18 8.16
CA ILE A 148 10.19 12.67 6.78
C ILE A 148 10.97 13.67 5.91
N TYR A 149 10.59 14.95 5.95
CA TYR A 149 11.28 16.02 5.23
C TYR A 149 12.76 16.08 5.58
N ASN A 150 13.13 15.88 6.85
CA ASN A 150 14.53 15.88 7.28
C ASN A 150 15.28 14.54 7.05
N GLY A 151 14.62 13.53 6.48
CA GLY A 151 15.15 12.17 6.29
C GLY A 151 15.41 11.42 7.59
N GLN A 152 14.64 11.75 8.63
CA GLN A 152 14.60 11.03 9.90
C GLN A 152 13.51 9.95 9.82
N GLN A 153 13.63 8.91 10.65
CA GLN A 153 12.54 7.95 10.82
C GLN A 153 11.30 8.66 11.39
N PRO A 154 10.11 8.44 10.85
CA PRO A 154 8.85 8.95 11.39
C PRO A 154 8.67 8.65 12.89
N SER A 155 9.04 7.45 13.34
CA SER A 155 9.05 7.08 14.76
C SER A 155 9.80 8.05 15.68
N SER A 156 10.84 8.72 15.18
CA SER A 156 11.59 9.72 15.96
C SER A 156 10.81 11.02 16.22
N ALA A 157 9.74 11.30 15.45
CA ALA A 157 8.85 12.42 15.72
C ALA A 157 7.95 12.10 16.93
N TYR A 158 7.38 10.89 16.94
CA TYR A 158 6.55 10.40 18.05
C TYR A 158 7.33 10.34 19.37
N GLU A 159 8.58 9.88 19.34
CA GLU A 159 9.47 9.92 20.51
C GLU A 159 9.65 11.34 21.09
N LYS A 160 9.70 12.38 20.24
CA LYS A 160 9.89 13.78 20.66
C LYS A 160 8.60 14.41 21.16
N ILE A 161 7.47 14.13 20.51
CA ILE A 161 6.15 14.66 20.90
C ILE A 161 5.73 14.10 22.25
N GLY A 162 6.03 12.81 22.47
CA GLY A 162 5.60 12.09 23.66
C GLY A 162 4.09 12.17 23.86
N ASP A 163 3.66 12.27 25.12
CA ASP A 163 2.26 12.10 25.50
C ASP A 163 1.54 13.46 25.66
N SER A 164 2.16 14.54 25.16
CA SER A 164 1.66 15.92 25.33
C SER A 164 0.34 16.19 24.61
N LEU A 165 -0.01 15.40 23.59
CA LEU A 165 -1.27 15.54 22.85
C LEU A 165 -2.43 14.86 23.57
N SER A 166 -2.18 13.72 24.23
CA SER A 166 -3.17 12.94 24.99
C SER A 166 -3.82 13.73 26.11
N GLU A 167 -3.05 14.56 26.82
CA GLU A 167 -3.60 15.44 27.86
C GLU A 167 -4.61 16.43 27.25
N GLN A 168 -4.26 17.00 26.10
CA GLN A 168 -5.11 17.97 25.41
C GLN A 168 -6.39 17.31 24.86
N TRP A 169 -6.26 16.10 24.29
CA TRP A 169 -7.40 15.30 23.84
C TRP A 169 -8.33 14.88 24.97
N ASN A 170 -7.78 14.44 26.11
CA ASN A 170 -8.57 14.15 27.30
C ASN A 170 -9.37 15.39 27.73
N LYS A 171 -8.74 16.57 27.73
CA LYS A 171 -9.38 17.82 28.12
C LYS A 171 -10.52 18.22 27.17
N ILE A 172 -10.31 18.11 25.85
CA ILE A 172 -11.33 18.44 24.86
C ILE A 172 -12.54 17.50 24.97
N THR A 173 -12.31 16.24 25.30
CA THR A 173 -13.36 15.23 25.45
C THR A 173 -13.98 15.21 26.86
N GLY A 174 -13.81 16.27 27.65
CA GLY A 174 -14.48 16.50 28.93
C GLY A 174 -13.68 16.17 30.19
N GLY A 175 -12.41 15.77 30.05
CA GLY A 175 -11.53 15.38 31.15
C GLY A 175 -10.74 16.53 31.80
N THR A 176 -10.06 16.21 32.90
CA THR A 176 -9.07 17.07 33.57
C THR A 176 -7.89 16.24 34.04
N TYR A 177 -6.70 16.84 34.17
CA TYR A 177 -5.51 16.11 34.65
C TYR A 177 -5.29 16.25 36.16
N VAL A 178 -5.74 17.37 36.76
CA VAL A 178 -5.62 17.63 38.21
C VAL A 178 -6.89 18.34 38.72
N PRO A 179 -7.75 17.67 39.54
CA PRO A 179 -7.76 16.23 39.78
C PRO A 179 -8.01 15.46 38.48
N LEU A 180 -7.58 14.21 38.41
CA LEU A 180 -7.69 13.40 37.21
C LEU A 180 -9.16 13.00 36.98
N HIS A 181 -9.74 13.49 35.90
CA HIS A 181 -11.05 13.11 35.40
C HIS A 181 -10.89 12.62 33.96
N PHE A 182 -11.41 11.43 33.67
CA PHE A 182 -11.35 10.85 32.34
C PHE A 182 -12.45 11.44 31.47
N GLY A 183 -12.02 12.21 30.47
CA GLY A 183 -12.84 12.54 29.32
C GLY A 183 -13.07 11.29 28.47
N ARG A 184 -13.96 11.41 27.49
CA ARG A 184 -14.40 10.27 26.66
C ARG A 184 -13.23 9.55 25.98
N TYR A 185 -12.20 10.28 25.53
CA TYR A 185 -10.99 9.70 24.94
C TYR A 185 -10.29 8.70 25.86
N LEU A 186 -10.05 9.07 27.13
CA LEU A 186 -9.43 8.14 28.08
C LEU A 186 -10.38 7.03 28.52
N GLN A 187 -11.69 7.31 28.62
CA GLN A 187 -12.67 6.27 28.94
C GLN A 187 -12.72 5.18 27.86
N LEU A 188 -12.74 5.58 26.59
CA LEU A 188 -12.67 4.65 25.46
C LEU A 188 -11.40 3.81 25.56
N ALA A 189 -10.25 4.44 25.79
CA ALA A 189 -8.96 3.75 25.94
C ALA A 189 -8.90 2.65 27.03
N PHE A 190 -9.81 2.66 28.03
CA PHE A 190 -9.89 1.64 29.08
C PHE A 190 -10.78 0.43 28.71
N THR A 191 -11.70 0.56 27.77
CA THR A 191 -12.62 -0.51 27.34
C THR A 191 -12.50 -0.82 25.84
N ASN A 192 -11.37 -0.46 25.24
CA ASN A 192 -11.15 -0.48 23.80
C ASN A 192 -10.72 -1.85 23.23
N TRP A 193 -11.19 -2.97 23.77
CA TRP A 193 -10.82 -4.27 23.16
C TRP A 193 -11.34 -4.43 21.73
N ASP A 194 -12.30 -3.60 21.28
CA ASP A 194 -12.70 -3.49 19.87
C ASP A 194 -11.56 -3.12 18.90
N HIS A 195 -10.38 -2.73 19.39
CA HIS A 195 -9.20 -2.46 18.56
C HIS A 195 -8.29 -3.70 18.43
N PHE A 196 -8.52 -4.75 19.21
CA PHE A 196 -7.58 -5.85 19.38
C PHE A 196 -8.06 -7.15 18.73
N GLY A 197 -7.20 -7.74 17.89
CA GLY A 197 -7.31 -9.10 17.36
C GLY A 197 -8.72 -9.47 16.87
N ALA A 198 -9.27 -10.57 17.40
CA ALA A 198 -10.59 -11.05 16.99
C ALA A 198 -11.73 -10.06 17.30
N HIS A 199 -11.58 -9.21 18.32
CA HIS A 199 -12.59 -8.21 18.67
C HIS A 199 -12.63 -7.07 17.63
N ALA A 200 -11.48 -6.66 17.10
CA ALA A 200 -11.40 -5.73 15.97
C ALA A 200 -12.04 -6.28 14.69
N VAL A 201 -11.81 -7.55 14.37
CA VAL A 201 -12.49 -8.20 13.24
C VAL A 201 -14.01 -8.16 13.41
N ILE A 202 -14.52 -8.38 14.64
CA ILE A 202 -15.96 -8.29 14.93
C ILE A 202 -16.47 -6.85 14.79
N ALA A 203 -15.77 -5.87 15.36
CA ALA A 203 -16.15 -4.46 15.32
C ALA A 203 -16.17 -3.92 13.89
N TYR A 204 -15.12 -4.17 13.11
CA TYR A 204 -15.05 -3.87 11.68
C TYR A 204 -16.21 -4.55 10.93
N SER A 205 -16.40 -5.86 11.10
CA SER A 205 -17.42 -6.61 10.36
C SER A 205 -18.84 -6.09 10.63
N ALA A 206 -19.12 -5.69 11.86
CA ALA A 206 -20.40 -5.10 12.25
C ALA A 206 -20.60 -3.73 11.58
N GLY A 207 -19.57 -2.89 11.59
CA GLY A 207 -19.60 -1.58 10.95
C GLY A 207 -19.72 -1.63 9.43
N HIS A 208 -18.92 -2.49 8.80
CA HIS A 208 -18.95 -2.72 7.36
C HIS A 208 -20.32 -3.25 6.91
N ALA A 209 -20.96 -4.13 7.70
CA ALA A 209 -22.33 -4.58 7.42
C ALA A 209 -23.35 -3.44 7.45
N VAL A 210 -23.24 -2.50 8.40
CA VAL A 210 -24.10 -1.30 8.46
C VAL A 210 -23.87 -0.41 7.24
N ALA A 211 -22.61 -0.17 6.86
CA ALA A 211 -22.25 0.61 5.68
C ALA A 211 -22.76 -0.03 4.38
N LEU A 212 -22.63 -1.35 4.22
CA LEU A 212 -23.18 -2.13 3.11
C LEU A 212 -24.70 -2.04 3.06
N ALA A 213 -25.39 -2.12 4.20
CA ALA A 213 -26.84 -1.95 4.25
C ALA A 213 -27.25 -0.56 3.74
N THR A 214 -26.56 0.50 4.14
CA THR A 214 -26.78 1.86 3.61
C THR A 214 -26.41 1.95 2.12
N ALA A 215 -25.34 1.29 1.67
CA ALA A 215 -24.97 1.22 0.26
C ALA A 215 -26.08 0.57 -0.60
N THR A 216 -26.70 -0.52 -0.14
CA THR A 216 -27.84 -1.11 -0.87
C THR A 216 -29.07 -0.19 -0.92
N GLN A 217 -29.24 0.73 0.04
CA GLN A 217 -30.28 1.75 -0.03
C GLN A 217 -30.01 2.80 -1.12
N VAL A 218 -28.74 3.11 -1.40
CA VAL A 218 -28.33 3.99 -2.51
C VAL A 218 -28.86 3.45 -3.84
N PHE A 219 -28.73 2.14 -4.08
CA PHE A 219 -29.22 1.49 -5.29
C PHE A 219 -30.73 1.64 -5.48
N ASN A 220 -31.49 1.51 -4.39
CA ASN A 220 -32.96 1.56 -4.40
C ASN A 220 -33.53 2.98 -4.39
N THR A 221 -32.70 4.01 -4.23
CA THR A 221 -33.14 5.40 -4.10
C THR A 221 -33.20 6.09 -5.46
N ALA A 222 -34.39 6.52 -5.86
CA ALA A 222 -34.62 7.20 -7.14
C ALA A 222 -34.31 8.71 -7.09
N ASP A 223 -34.50 9.37 -5.94
CA ASP A 223 -34.23 10.79 -5.79
C ASP A 223 -32.72 11.06 -5.82
N PRO A 224 -32.18 11.82 -6.80
CA PRO A 224 -30.74 12.04 -6.93
C PRO A 224 -30.13 12.73 -5.71
N GLN A 225 -30.87 13.61 -5.04
CA GLN A 225 -30.35 14.33 -3.88
C GLN A 225 -30.26 13.42 -2.66
N ALA A 226 -31.31 12.64 -2.36
CA ALA A 226 -31.27 11.63 -1.31
C ALA A 226 -30.21 10.56 -1.59
N LYS A 227 -30.05 10.16 -2.86
CA LYS A 227 -29.03 9.20 -3.27
C LYS A 227 -27.62 9.68 -2.94
N LYS A 228 -27.28 10.92 -3.30
CA LYS A 228 -25.97 11.53 -2.99
C LYS A 228 -25.71 11.65 -1.49
N VAL A 229 -26.75 11.90 -0.69
CA VAL A 229 -26.63 11.91 0.77
C VAL A 229 -26.31 10.51 1.30
N LEU A 230 -27.03 9.48 0.83
CA LEU A 230 -26.78 8.09 1.23
C LEU A 230 -25.40 7.60 0.79
N GLU A 231 -24.90 8.01 -0.38
CA GLU A 231 -23.54 7.71 -0.85
C GLU A 231 -22.48 8.19 0.15
N GLY A 232 -22.59 9.44 0.60
CA GLY A 232 -21.71 10.01 1.61
C GLY A 232 -21.83 9.31 2.97
N ILE A 233 -23.04 8.95 3.39
CA ILE A 233 -23.27 8.27 4.67
C ILE A 233 -22.69 6.85 4.66
N ALA A 234 -22.88 6.08 3.58
CA ALA A 234 -22.32 4.74 3.48
C ALA A 234 -20.79 4.74 3.55
N TYR A 235 -20.12 5.66 2.83
CA TYR A 235 -18.68 5.80 2.96
C TYR A 235 -18.24 6.31 4.34
N ALA A 236 -19.00 7.21 4.97
CA ALA A 236 -18.68 7.67 6.32
C ALA A 236 -18.82 6.56 7.38
N GLN A 237 -19.84 5.71 7.27
CA GLN A 237 -19.98 4.52 8.10
C GLN A 237 -18.83 3.54 7.84
N ASN A 238 -18.46 3.34 6.57
CA ASN A 238 -17.35 2.46 6.24
C ASN A 238 -16.02 2.97 6.79
N ALA A 239 -15.76 4.27 6.69
CA ALA A 239 -14.58 4.91 7.27
C ALA A 239 -14.51 4.72 8.78
N PHE A 240 -15.64 4.83 9.47
CA PHE A 240 -15.70 4.59 10.91
C PHE A 240 -15.46 3.11 11.25
N ALA A 241 -15.87 2.18 10.38
CA ALA A 241 -15.57 0.75 10.53
C ALA A 241 -14.10 0.44 10.23
N ASP A 242 -13.53 1.08 9.21
CA ASP A 242 -12.15 0.90 8.77
C ASP A 242 -11.13 1.35 9.82
N HIS A 243 -11.53 2.14 10.82
CA HIS A 243 -10.73 2.36 12.02
C HIS A 243 -10.26 1.03 12.62
N TYR A 244 -11.21 0.15 12.99
CA TYR A 244 -10.94 -1.16 13.57
C TYR A 244 -10.23 -2.10 12.57
N LEU A 245 -10.46 -1.93 11.26
CA LEU A 245 -9.72 -2.68 10.24
C LEU A 245 -8.25 -2.25 10.22
N SER A 246 -7.98 -0.95 10.32
CA SER A 246 -6.62 -0.40 10.29
C SER A 246 -5.83 -0.71 11.56
N ASP A 247 -6.49 -0.83 12.72
CA ASP A 247 -5.84 -1.27 13.97
C ASP A 247 -5.22 -2.67 13.86
N LEU A 248 -5.85 -3.56 13.07
CA LEU A 248 -5.28 -4.88 12.80
C LEU A 248 -3.92 -4.80 12.10
N PHE A 249 -3.56 -3.66 11.52
CA PHE A 249 -2.25 -3.42 10.90
C PHE A 249 -1.22 -2.82 11.85
N SER A 250 -1.49 -2.86 13.15
CA SER A 250 -0.52 -2.58 14.21
C SER A 250 -0.27 -3.79 15.11
N SER A 251 1.01 -4.20 15.24
CA SER A 251 1.36 -5.49 15.85
C SER A 251 0.98 -5.59 17.34
N GLY A 252 0.93 -4.46 18.05
CA GLY A 252 0.48 -4.40 19.44
C GLY A 252 -1.00 -4.75 19.63
N HIS A 253 -1.80 -4.67 18.57
CA HIS A 253 -3.23 -4.99 18.60
C HIS A 253 -3.53 -6.46 18.32
N LEU A 254 -2.55 -7.26 17.89
CA LEU A 254 -2.81 -8.65 17.46
C LEU A 254 -2.98 -9.64 18.62
N ARG A 255 -2.07 -9.61 19.60
CA ARG A 255 -2.00 -10.62 20.67
C ARG A 255 -2.02 -10.06 22.10
N ALA A 256 -2.15 -8.74 22.27
CA ALA A 256 -2.30 -8.16 23.59
C ALA A 256 -3.69 -8.54 24.16
N PRO A 257 -3.76 -9.22 25.32
CA PRO A 257 -5.03 -9.74 25.85
C PRO A 257 -5.80 -8.65 26.61
N ARG A 258 -6.23 -7.62 25.87
CA ARG A 258 -6.82 -6.39 26.42
C ARG A 258 -8.02 -6.67 27.32
N ARG A 259 -8.96 -7.47 26.82
CA ARG A 259 -10.21 -7.79 27.50
C ARG A 259 -9.98 -8.68 28.72
N GLU A 260 -9.13 -9.71 28.59
CA GLU A 260 -8.85 -10.64 29.68
C GLU A 260 -8.12 -9.94 30.83
N LEU A 261 -7.13 -9.09 30.54
CA LEU A 261 -6.41 -8.35 31.57
C LEU A 261 -7.28 -7.32 32.29
N HIS A 262 -8.22 -6.69 31.57
CA HIS A 262 -9.22 -5.79 32.17
C HIS A 262 -9.97 -6.51 33.29
N PHE A 263 -10.53 -7.70 33.01
CA PHE A 263 -11.31 -8.46 33.99
C PHE A 263 -10.47 -9.25 35.01
N ALA A 264 -9.22 -9.57 34.70
CA ALA A 264 -8.30 -10.24 35.63
C ALA A 264 -7.71 -9.28 36.70
N SER A 265 -7.93 -7.97 36.55
CA SER A 265 -7.30 -6.94 37.39
C SER A 265 -8.29 -6.24 38.31
N THR A 266 -7.83 -5.89 39.51
CA THR A 266 -8.58 -5.01 40.43
C THR A 266 -7.63 -3.93 40.96
N PRO A 267 -7.89 -2.63 40.69
CA PRO A 267 -8.92 -2.11 39.78
C PRO A 267 -8.65 -2.50 38.32
N THR A 268 -9.69 -2.52 37.48
CA THR A 268 -9.60 -2.92 36.06
C THR A 268 -8.64 -2.03 35.26
N ALA A 269 -8.64 -0.72 35.55
CA ALA A 269 -7.72 0.27 34.96
C ALA A 269 -6.23 -0.10 35.13
N ALA A 270 -5.86 -0.89 36.15
CA ALA A 270 -4.50 -1.38 36.29
C ALA A 270 -4.16 -2.46 35.24
N GLY A 271 -5.14 -3.31 34.89
CA GLY A 271 -5.02 -4.28 33.80
C GLY A 271 -4.86 -3.59 32.46
N ASP A 272 -5.67 -2.56 32.20
CA ASP A 272 -5.59 -1.76 30.97
C ASP A 272 -4.25 -1.03 30.83
N ALA A 273 -3.68 -0.57 31.95
CA ALA A 273 -2.34 -0.01 31.96
C ALA A 273 -1.25 -1.06 31.70
N LEU A 274 -1.42 -2.27 32.24
CA LEU A 274 -0.48 -3.39 32.08
C LEU A 274 -0.48 -3.95 30.65
N THR A 275 -1.63 -3.98 29.96
CA THR A 275 -1.72 -4.43 28.57
C THR A 275 -0.87 -3.54 27.65
N ARG A 276 -0.76 -2.24 27.95
CA ARG A 276 0.01 -1.27 27.15
C ARG A 276 1.48 -1.68 27.01
N TYR A 277 2.07 -2.30 28.04
CA TYR A 277 3.47 -2.75 27.95
C TYR A 277 3.68 -3.80 26.85
N MET A 278 2.75 -4.75 26.69
CA MET A 278 2.83 -5.74 25.63
C MET A 278 2.51 -5.13 24.26
N HIS A 279 1.49 -4.27 24.21
CA HIS A 279 1.13 -3.50 23.02
C HIS A 279 2.35 -2.74 22.48
N ASP A 280 2.96 -1.89 23.30
CA ASP A 280 4.11 -1.07 22.91
C ASP A 280 5.36 -1.93 22.61
N GLU A 281 5.56 -3.05 23.34
CA GLU A 281 6.63 -4.03 23.06
C GLU A 281 6.48 -4.63 21.66
N ASP A 282 5.28 -5.09 21.31
CA ASP A 282 5.01 -5.72 20.01
C ASP A 282 5.00 -4.69 18.88
N CYS A 283 4.48 -3.47 19.09
CA CYS A 283 4.58 -2.36 18.12
C CYS A 283 6.04 -2.02 17.80
N HIS A 284 6.89 -1.98 18.83
CA HIS A 284 8.29 -1.59 18.69
C HIS A 284 9.16 -2.67 18.03
N TYR A 285 9.09 -3.91 18.51
CA TYR A 285 9.94 -5.02 18.02
C TYR A 285 9.34 -5.79 16.85
N GLY A 286 8.06 -5.60 16.57
CA GLY A 286 7.30 -6.20 15.49
C GLY A 286 7.01 -7.70 15.66
N LEU A 287 6.06 -8.20 14.89
CA LEU A 287 5.66 -9.61 14.84
C LEU A 287 5.75 -10.16 13.41
N ASN A 288 6.23 -11.39 13.26
CA ASN A 288 6.16 -12.15 12.03
C ASN A 288 4.71 -12.59 11.83
N VAL A 289 4.12 -12.16 10.72
CA VAL A 289 2.72 -12.41 10.36
C VAL A 289 2.62 -12.91 8.92
N SER A 290 1.42 -13.37 8.56
CA SER A 290 1.05 -13.71 7.19
C SER A 290 -0.39 -13.33 6.90
N ASN A 291 -0.85 -13.31 5.66
CA ASN A 291 -2.28 -13.10 5.35
C ASN A 291 -2.84 -14.23 4.47
N LEU A 292 -4.16 -14.21 4.22
CA LEU A 292 -4.82 -15.24 3.40
C LEU A 292 -4.40 -15.19 1.93
N ASN A 293 -3.87 -14.07 1.48
CA ASN A 293 -3.29 -13.90 0.15
C ASN A 293 -1.85 -14.46 0.02
N GLY A 294 -1.31 -15.07 1.08
CA GLY A 294 -0.02 -15.75 1.07
C GLY A 294 1.19 -14.83 1.27
N MET A 295 0.97 -13.55 1.60
CA MET A 295 2.05 -12.65 1.99
C MET A 295 2.53 -12.99 3.40
N SER A 296 3.83 -12.89 3.67
CA SER A 296 4.41 -12.96 5.02
C SER A 296 5.45 -11.87 5.19
N TRP A 297 5.44 -11.21 6.35
CA TRP A 297 6.34 -10.09 6.63
C TRP A 297 6.53 -9.90 8.14
N LYS A 298 7.49 -9.05 8.51
CA LYS A 298 7.64 -8.53 9.85
C LYS A 298 6.84 -7.24 9.95
N MET A 299 5.87 -7.25 10.84
CA MET A 299 4.90 -6.19 11.03
C MET A 299 5.23 -5.40 12.28
N TYR A 300 5.43 -4.10 12.14
CA TYR A 300 5.52 -3.14 13.24
C TYR A 300 4.17 -2.46 13.46
N GLY A 301 4.03 -1.74 14.58
CA GLY A 301 2.75 -1.13 14.95
C GLY A 301 2.81 0.37 15.13
N ASP A 302 1.94 0.86 16.00
CA ASP A 302 1.71 2.28 16.29
C ASP A 302 3.04 3.04 16.41
N LYS A 303 3.08 4.24 15.82
CA LYS A 303 4.26 5.14 15.73
C LYS A 303 5.31 4.68 14.73
N ARG A 304 5.09 3.56 14.04
CA ARG A 304 6.03 2.98 13.08
C ARG A 304 5.37 2.67 11.74
N LEU A 305 4.15 3.16 11.46
CA LEU A 305 3.48 2.90 10.18
C LEU A 305 4.35 3.32 9.00
N GLN A 306 4.91 4.54 9.08
CA GLN A 306 5.71 5.14 8.02
C GLN A 306 7.22 4.90 8.17
N ASP A 307 7.66 4.10 9.16
CA ASP A 307 9.06 3.69 9.22
C ASP A 307 9.39 2.82 8.02
N ASN A 308 10.58 2.97 7.45
CA ASN A 308 11.02 2.25 6.24
C ASN A 308 11.01 0.71 6.39
N VAL A 309 11.04 0.21 7.63
CA VAL A 309 11.00 -1.23 7.92
C VAL A 309 9.57 -1.78 7.86
N ASN A 310 8.56 -0.92 7.80
CA ASN A 310 7.15 -1.28 7.87
C ASN A 310 6.39 -1.13 6.53
N ASP A 311 7.11 -0.91 5.42
CA ASP A 311 6.54 -0.71 4.08
C ASP A 311 5.53 -1.80 3.67
N TYR A 312 5.78 -3.06 4.05
CA TYR A 312 4.86 -4.17 3.77
C TYR A 312 3.53 -4.03 4.52
N SER A 313 3.54 -3.57 5.77
CA SER A 313 2.32 -3.32 6.53
C SER A 313 1.53 -2.16 5.91
N MET A 314 2.22 -1.10 5.49
CA MET A 314 1.59 0.03 4.77
C MET A 314 0.89 -0.45 3.50
N MET A 315 1.56 -1.26 2.68
CA MET A 315 0.95 -1.83 1.47
C MET A 315 -0.28 -2.70 1.80
N ALA A 316 -0.18 -3.54 2.83
CA ALA A 316 -1.25 -4.46 3.19
C ALA A 316 -2.49 -3.72 3.75
N VAL A 317 -2.28 -2.67 4.55
CA VAL A 317 -3.41 -1.87 5.07
C VAL A 317 -4.09 -1.08 3.97
N GLU A 318 -3.34 -0.47 3.05
CA GLU A 318 -3.88 0.24 1.87
C GLU A 318 -4.76 -0.69 1.03
N GLN A 319 -4.33 -1.93 0.82
CA GLN A 319 -5.12 -2.95 0.10
C GLN A 319 -6.41 -3.30 0.86
N ALA A 320 -6.33 -3.50 2.17
CA ALA A 320 -7.50 -3.85 2.98
C ALA A 320 -8.57 -2.75 2.98
N VAL A 321 -8.17 -1.49 3.21
CA VAL A 321 -9.13 -0.36 3.24
C VAL A 321 -9.68 -0.03 1.85
N GLN A 322 -8.88 -0.23 0.78
CA GLN A 322 -9.37 -0.09 -0.58
C GLN A 322 -10.38 -1.19 -0.94
N ALA A 323 -10.13 -2.44 -0.56
CA ALA A 323 -11.07 -3.54 -0.75
C ALA A 323 -12.39 -3.28 -0.01
N SER A 324 -12.31 -2.82 1.25
CA SER A 324 -13.46 -2.40 2.05
C SER A 324 -14.30 -1.33 1.32
N ALA A 325 -13.67 -0.27 0.79
CA ALA A 325 -14.38 0.76 0.04
C ALA A 325 -14.92 0.29 -1.33
N ASP A 326 -14.23 -0.63 -2.01
CA ASP A 326 -14.68 -1.21 -3.27
C ASP A 326 -15.95 -2.07 -3.07
N GLU A 327 -16.08 -2.78 -1.96
CA GLU A 327 -17.30 -3.53 -1.60
C GLU A 327 -18.50 -2.60 -1.39
N ILE A 328 -18.29 -1.44 -0.78
CA ILE A 328 -19.31 -0.39 -0.64
C ILE A 328 -19.77 0.08 -2.04
N TYR A 329 -18.85 0.37 -2.95
CA TYR A 329 -19.18 0.77 -4.32
C TYR A 329 -19.96 -0.32 -5.07
N VAL A 330 -19.54 -1.59 -4.96
CA VAL A 330 -20.25 -2.72 -5.57
C VAL A 330 -21.67 -2.82 -5.03
N ALA A 331 -21.88 -2.68 -3.72
CA ALA A 331 -23.21 -2.70 -3.12
C ALA A 331 -24.09 -1.52 -3.57
N MET A 332 -23.52 -0.31 -3.69
CA MET A 332 -24.24 0.87 -4.21
C MET A 332 -24.71 0.71 -5.66
N THR A 333 -23.94 -0.01 -6.48
CA THR A 333 -24.18 -0.12 -7.92
C THR A 333 -25.00 -1.35 -8.30
N THR A 334 -24.90 -2.43 -7.53
CA THR A 334 -25.60 -3.69 -7.81
C THR A 334 -26.82 -3.92 -6.90
N GLY A 335 -26.91 -3.21 -5.77
CA GLY A 335 -27.90 -3.48 -4.73
C GLY A 335 -27.63 -4.78 -3.94
N VAL A 336 -26.48 -5.43 -4.16
CA VAL A 336 -26.10 -6.69 -3.52
C VAL A 336 -24.89 -6.47 -2.62
N ALA A 337 -25.02 -6.80 -1.35
CA ALA A 337 -23.93 -6.78 -0.39
C ALA A 337 -23.30 -8.19 -0.24
N PRO A 338 -21.96 -8.31 -0.14
CA PRO A 338 -21.33 -9.58 0.21
C PRO A 338 -21.75 -10.03 1.62
N ALA A 339 -21.74 -11.34 1.85
CA ALA A 339 -21.91 -11.88 3.20
C ALA A 339 -20.62 -11.67 4.01
N LYS A 340 -20.73 -11.56 5.34
CA LYS A 340 -19.60 -11.36 6.27
C LYS A 340 -18.40 -12.29 6.06
N ALA A 341 -18.65 -13.55 5.73
CA ALA A 341 -17.59 -14.54 5.48
C ALA A 341 -16.86 -14.34 4.13
N ALA A 342 -17.33 -13.44 3.28
CA ALA A 342 -16.81 -13.15 1.96
C ALA A 342 -16.30 -11.71 1.82
N TYR A 343 -16.12 -10.98 2.94
CA TYR A 343 -15.51 -9.65 2.92
C TYR A 343 -14.07 -9.73 2.44
N ASP A 344 -13.77 -9.10 1.31
CA ASP A 344 -12.46 -9.18 0.66
C ASP A 344 -11.37 -8.47 1.47
N ALA A 345 -11.72 -7.39 2.17
CA ALA A 345 -10.79 -6.68 3.06
C ALA A 345 -10.13 -7.60 4.09
N LEU A 346 -10.85 -8.62 4.57
CA LEU A 346 -10.35 -9.59 5.56
C LEU A 346 -9.32 -10.57 4.99
N ASN A 347 -9.12 -10.62 3.67
CA ASN A 347 -8.06 -11.45 3.06
C ASN A 347 -6.66 -10.83 3.22
N TYR A 348 -6.60 -9.51 3.45
CA TYR A 348 -5.35 -8.75 3.55
C TYR A 348 -4.83 -8.60 4.98
N ILE A 349 -5.69 -8.76 5.99
CA ILE A 349 -5.32 -8.57 7.39
C ILE A 349 -4.19 -9.53 7.81
N PRO A 350 -3.29 -9.09 8.70
CA PRO A 350 -2.27 -9.95 9.25
C PRO A 350 -2.89 -11.00 10.18
N ILE A 351 -2.43 -12.22 10.01
CA ILE A 351 -2.74 -13.40 10.80
C ILE A 351 -1.46 -13.78 11.53
N LEU A 352 -1.57 -13.75 12.85
CA LEU A 352 -0.59 -14.33 13.76
C LEU A 352 -1.09 -15.72 14.17
N ALA A 353 -0.39 -16.78 13.73
CA ALA A 353 -0.63 -18.11 14.25
C ALA A 353 -0.19 -18.15 15.73
N PHE A 354 -1.13 -17.89 16.64
CA PHE A 354 -0.79 -17.76 18.06
C PHE A 354 -0.53 -19.14 18.68
N ASP A 355 0.75 -19.52 18.71
CA ASP A 355 1.30 -20.46 19.68
C ASP A 355 2.22 -19.66 20.61
N PRO A 356 1.92 -19.57 21.92
CA PRO A 356 2.76 -18.81 22.85
C PRO A 356 4.19 -19.38 22.95
N ASN A 357 4.43 -20.60 22.50
CA ASN A 357 5.76 -21.23 22.44
C ASN A 357 6.45 -21.08 21.08
N ASP A 358 5.82 -20.42 20.10
CA ASP A 358 6.43 -20.16 18.81
C ASP A 358 7.60 -19.18 18.96
N LYS A 359 8.79 -19.68 18.62
CA LYS A 359 10.06 -18.95 18.72
C LYS A 359 10.39 -18.12 17.48
N THR A 360 9.50 -18.07 16.48
CA THR A 360 9.63 -17.15 15.36
C THR A 360 9.41 -15.70 15.78
N ASN A 361 8.72 -15.47 16.89
CA ASN A 361 8.44 -14.15 17.46
C ASN A 361 9.13 -13.96 18.81
N THR A 362 9.04 -12.75 19.38
CA THR A 362 9.39 -12.54 20.79
C THR A 362 8.36 -13.24 21.68
N ALA A 363 8.79 -13.74 22.83
CA ALA A 363 7.92 -14.34 23.82
C ALA A 363 6.90 -13.30 24.30
N PRO A 364 5.58 -13.57 24.22
CA PRO A 364 4.56 -12.62 24.65
C PRO A 364 4.75 -12.23 26.12
N LEU A 365 4.62 -10.94 26.42
CA LEU A 365 4.69 -10.47 27.81
C LEU A 365 3.55 -11.07 28.64
N TRP A 366 2.37 -11.21 28.06
CA TRP A 366 1.19 -11.81 28.68
C TRP A 366 0.66 -12.98 27.86
N ILE A 367 0.25 -14.04 28.55
CA ILE A 367 -0.52 -15.15 27.99
C ILE A 367 -1.80 -15.36 28.79
N THR A 368 -2.80 -15.94 28.15
CA THR A 368 -4.06 -16.32 28.77
C THR A 368 -4.26 -17.83 28.66
N ASP A 369 -4.94 -18.42 29.64
CA ASP A 369 -5.28 -19.86 29.64
C ASP A 369 -6.65 -20.17 29.00
N GLY A 370 -7.30 -19.15 28.42
CA GLY A 370 -8.67 -19.24 27.89
C GLY A 370 -9.77 -19.31 28.96
N ALA A 371 -9.42 -19.47 30.25
CA ALA A 371 -10.35 -19.42 31.38
C ALA A 371 -10.40 -18.04 32.06
N GLY A 372 -9.74 -17.04 31.47
CA GLY A 372 -9.67 -15.67 31.97
C GLY A 372 -8.50 -15.40 32.91
N ASN A 373 -7.64 -16.38 33.17
CA ASN A 373 -6.43 -16.14 33.96
C ASN A 373 -5.31 -15.62 33.06
N CYS A 374 -4.65 -14.57 33.50
CA CYS A 374 -3.50 -14.00 32.80
C CYS A 374 -2.21 -14.35 33.54
N SER A 375 -1.18 -14.74 32.80
CA SER A 375 0.18 -14.94 33.31
C SER A 375 1.15 -14.04 32.56
N HIS A 376 2.10 -13.44 33.27
CA HIS A 376 3.14 -12.61 32.64
C HIS A 376 4.47 -13.35 32.57
N ARG A 377 5.34 -12.90 31.66
CA ARG A 377 6.72 -13.37 31.52
C ARG A 377 7.47 -13.19 32.85
N THR A 378 8.18 -14.23 33.29
CA THR A 378 8.87 -14.23 34.60
C THR A 378 10.02 -13.23 34.62
N ASP A 379 10.75 -13.12 33.51
CA ASP A 379 11.70 -12.03 33.27
C ASP A 379 11.09 -11.07 32.24
N THR A 380 10.49 -9.99 32.73
CA THR A 380 9.80 -9.01 31.90
C THR A 380 10.73 -8.22 30.98
N ASN A 381 12.05 -8.29 31.13
CA ASN A 381 12.99 -7.59 30.26
C ASN A 381 13.67 -8.51 29.24
N ASN A 382 13.51 -9.84 29.36
CA ASN A 382 14.05 -10.81 28.43
C ASN A 382 12.97 -11.30 27.46
N LEU A 383 12.94 -10.73 26.25
CA LEU A 383 11.95 -11.06 25.21
C LEU A 383 12.10 -12.46 24.61
N ASP A 384 13.14 -13.20 24.97
CA ASP A 384 13.32 -14.61 24.59
C ASP A 384 12.99 -15.58 25.75
N SER A 385 12.41 -15.07 26.84
CA SER A 385 12.00 -15.88 27.99
C SER A 385 10.57 -16.43 27.83
N TYR A 386 10.48 -17.71 27.48
CA TYR A 386 9.21 -18.47 27.34
C TYR A 386 8.76 -19.10 28.67
N ALA A 387 8.91 -18.36 29.77
CA ALA A 387 8.49 -18.79 31.09
C ALA A 387 7.53 -17.77 31.69
N TRP A 388 6.34 -18.21 32.10
CA TRP A 388 5.28 -17.35 32.62
C TRP A 388 4.87 -17.73 34.04
N THR A 389 4.39 -16.74 34.78
CA THR A 389 3.87 -16.89 36.13
C THR A 389 2.52 -16.21 36.27
N GLY A 390 1.59 -16.90 36.93
CA GLY A 390 0.28 -16.36 37.33
C GLY A 390 0.30 -15.68 38.70
N SER A 391 1.45 -15.60 39.36
CA SER A 391 1.58 -15.01 40.71
C SER A 391 1.87 -13.52 40.66
N TRP A 392 0.83 -12.70 40.51
CA TRP A 392 0.93 -11.24 40.47
C TRP A 392 -0.30 -10.57 41.08
N TRP A 393 -0.17 -9.29 41.42
CA TRP A 393 -1.28 -8.42 41.83
C TRP A 393 -1.21 -7.15 40.99
N ALA A 394 -2.32 -6.74 40.37
CA ALA A 394 -2.32 -5.73 39.31
C ALA A 394 -1.61 -4.43 39.69
N THR A 395 -1.94 -3.83 40.84
CA THR A 395 -1.38 -2.54 41.26
C THR A 395 0.10 -2.62 41.65
N THR A 396 0.51 -3.67 42.36
CA THR A 396 1.93 -3.83 42.77
C THR A 396 2.80 -4.19 41.57
N PHE A 397 2.30 -5.01 40.65
CA PHE A 397 3.00 -5.35 39.42
C PHE A 397 3.11 -4.15 38.48
N LEU A 398 2.04 -3.36 38.32
CA LEU A 398 2.08 -2.12 37.53
C LEU A 398 3.12 -1.12 38.08
N ALA A 399 3.14 -0.91 39.40
CA ALA A 399 4.12 -0.05 40.04
C ALA A 399 5.56 -0.58 39.83
N TRP A 400 5.74 -1.90 39.91
CA TRP A 400 7.03 -2.54 39.63
C TRP A 400 7.46 -2.35 38.17
N MET A 401 6.55 -2.57 37.22
CA MET A 401 6.80 -2.37 35.79
C MET A 401 7.23 -0.92 35.49
N GLY A 402 6.57 0.08 36.10
CA GLY A 402 6.94 1.48 35.92
C GLY A 402 8.35 1.87 36.39
N ILE A 403 8.96 1.05 37.27
CA ILE A 403 10.32 1.24 37.79
C ILE A 403 11.34 0.38 37.04
N HIS A 404 10.98 -0.86 36.71
CA HIS A 404 11.93 -1.90 36.33
C HIS A 404 11.83 -2.35 34.86
N TYR A 405 10.74 -2.03 34.17
CA TYR A 405 10.58 -2.40 32.77
C TYR A 405 11.42 -1.49 31.86
N GLY A 406 12.15 -2.11 30.95
CA GLY A 406 13.08 -1.45 30.04
C GLY A 406 13.91 -2.48 29.28
N PRO A 407 13.28 -3.27 28.40
CA PRO A 407 13.99 -4.27 27.62
C PRO A 407 15.08 -3.62 26.76
N PRO A 408 16.18 -4.34 26.50
CA PRO A 408 17.30 -3.85 25.71
C PRO A 408 16.91 -3.57 24.25
N ASN A 409 17.39 -2.45 23.70
CA ASN A 409 17.22 -2.11 22.28
C ASN A 409 18.59 -1.78 21.65
N PRO A 410 19.09 -2.56 20.67
CA PRO A 410 18.46 -3.76 20.10
C PRO A 410 18.45 -4.94 21.09
N LEU A 411 17.61 -5.94 20.82
CA LEU A 411 17.55 -7.17 21.63
C LEU A 411 18.88 -7.95 21.54
N PRO A 412 19.33 -8.59 22.63
CA PRO A 412 20.50 -9.45 22.64
C PRO A 412 20.43 -10.50 21.52
N GLY A 413 21.50 -10.65 20.76
CA GLY A 413 21.56 -11.62 19.66
C GLY A 413 20.85 -11.19 18.37
N ARG A 414 20.09 -10.09 18.37
CA ARG A 414 19.57 -9.47 17.13
C ARG A 414 20.60 -8.52 16.52
N MET A 415 20.49 -8.31 15.21
CA MET A 415 21.38 -7.41 14.47
C MET A 415 21.22 -5.98 14.96
N ALA A 416 22.35 -5.29 15.16
CA ALA A 416 22.36 -3.85 15.40
C ALA A 416 22.40 -3.10 14.05
N PRO A 417 21.78 -1.91 13.95
CA PRO A 417 21.92 -1.04 12.79
C PRO A 417 23.38 -0.76 12.43
N PRO A 418 23.70 -0.47 11.15
CA PRO A 418 25.04 -0.03 10.78
C PRO A 418 25.46 1.21 11.57
N THR A 419 26.71 1.26 12.03
CA THR A 419 27.27 2.40 12.78
C THR A 419 28.02 3.40 11.91
N THR A 420 28.16 3.10 10.61
CA THR A 420 28.86 3.91 9.63
C THR A 420 28.01 4.09 8.38
N ALA A 421 28.18 5.22 7.71
CA ALA A 421 27.52 5.50 6.44
C ALA A 421 28.32 4.95 5.26
N PRO A 422 27.69 4.59 4.13
CA PRO A 422 28.40 4.40 2.88
C PRO A 422 28.99 5.72 2.38
N LYS A 423 29.98 5.63 1.49
CA LYS A 423 30.60 6.79 0.84
C LYS A 423 30.29 6.81 -0.65
N VAL A 424 29.69 7.90 -1.12
CA VAL A 424 29.55 8.18 -2.56
C VAL A 424 30.94 8.36 -3.17
N SER A 425 31.27 7.54 -4.16
CA SER A 425 32.62 7.45 -4.74
C SER A 425 32.74 8.11 -6.11
N SER A 426 31.76 7.89 -7.00
CA SER A 426 31.72 8.47 -8.34
C SER A 426 30.30 8.41 -8.88
N PHE A 427 29.95 9.33 -9.76
CA PHE A 427 28.75 9.20 -10.57
C PHE A 427 29.06 8.32 -11.79
N LEU A 428 28.16 7.40 -12.09
CA LEU A 428 28.33 6.33 -13.06
C LEU A 428 27.83 6.73 -14.45
N ASN A 429 26.99 7.77 -14.54
CA ASN A 429 26.38 8.20 -15.79
C ASN A 429 26.47 9.72 -15.99
N ALA A 430 26.83 10.18 -17.19
CA ALA A 430 26.91 11.59 -17.54
C ALA A 430 25.71 12.00 -18.44
N GLY A 431 25.09 13.15 -18.15
CA GLY A 431 24.12 13.80 -19.04
C GLY A 431 22.74 13.15 -19.16
N ASN A 432 22.41 12.16 -18.32
CA ASN A 432 21.13 11.45 -18.35
C ASN A 432 20.47 11.46 -16.96
N TYR A 433 19.63 12.46 -16.70
CA TYR A 433 18.86 12.58 -15.45
C TYR A 433 17.58 11.74 -15.53
N ALA A 434 17.32 10.92 -14.52
CA ALA A 434 15.95 10.52 -14.22
C ALA A 434 15.32 11.61 -13.32
N PRO A 435 14.02 11.96 -13.40
CA PRO A 435 13.33 13.06 -12.69
C PRO A 435 13.87 13.54 -11.33
N ASP A 436 14.20 12.68 -10.37
CA ASP A 436 14.75 13.10 -9.06
C ASP A 436 16.27 13.38 -9.05
N TRP A 437 17.00 12.97 -10.09
CA TRP A 437 18.40 13.35 -10.33
C TRP A 437 18.47 14.76 -10.95
N VAL A 438 17.90 15.75 -10.27
CA VAL A 438 17.83 17.12 -10.78
C VAL A 438 19.18 17.81 -10.65
N ALA A 439 19.66 18.41 -11.75
CA ALA A 439 20.86 19.24 -11.73
C ALA A 439 20.75 20.38 -10.70
N GLY A 440 21.78 20.56 -9.88
CA GLY A 440 21.79 21.47 -8.73
C GLY A 440 21.17 20.89 -7.46
N GLY A 441 20.57 19.70 -7.53
CA GLY A 441 20.12 18.93 -6.37
C GLY A 441 21.28 18.15 -5.74
N SER A 442 20.96 17.26 -4.80
CA SER A 442 21.92 16.33 -4.20
C SER A 442 21.28 15.00 -3.84
N VAL A 443 22.10 13.96 -3.68
CA VAL A 443 21.68 12.62 -3.25
C VAL A 443 22.53 12.15 -2.07
N ARG A 444 21.94 11.36 -1.18
CA ARG A 444 22.66 10.66 -0.10
C ARG A 444 22.14 9.24 0.07
N TYR A 445 22.95 8.40 0.71
CA TYR A 445 22.69 6.97 0.86
C TYR A 445 22.84 6.50 2.29
N ALA A 446 22.09 5.46 2.64
CA ALA A 446 22.23 4.76 3.90
C ALA A 446 21.96 3.26 3.70
N VAL A 447 22.22 2.46 4.73
CA VAL A 447 22.15 1.01 4.67
C VAL A 447 21.42 0.47 5.89
N SER A 448 20.73 -0.67 5.74
CA SER A 448 20.23 -1.53 6.82
C SER A 448 20.76 -2.95 6.64
N PHE A 449 20.62 -3.79 7.68
CA PHE A 449 20.94 -5.21 7.62
C PHE A 449 19.67 -6.05 7.66
N VAL A 450 19.62 -7.10 6.83
CA VAL A 450 18.42 -7.93 6.63
C VAL A 450 18.74 -9.41 6.92
N GLN A 451 17.83 -10.07 7.63
CA GLN A 451 17.89 -11.49 7.96
C GLN A 451 16.47 -12.08 7.93
N GLY A 452 16.12 -12.75 6.82
CA GLY A 452 14.75 -13.23 6.63
C GLY A 452 13.77 -12.06 6.57
N ASN A 453 12.76 -12.06 7.44
CA ASN A 453 11.80 -10.96 7.56
C ASN A 453 12.30 -9.82 8.47
N ASP A 454 13.38 -10.02 9.23
CA ASP A 454 13.89 -8.98 10.13
C ASP A 454 14.82 -8.01 9.38
N GLU A 455 14.60 -6.71 9.56
CA GLU A 455 15.43 -5.62 9.05
C GLU A 455 15.80 -4.66 10.20
N THR A 456 17.06 -4.22 10.26
CA THR A 456 17.48 -3.21 11.24
C THR A 456 17.01 -1.82 10.84
N ASP A 457 16.94 -0.88 11.78
CA ASP A 457 16.87 0.54 11.43
C ASP A 457 17.99 0.91 10.45
N VAL A 458 17.73 1.92 9.62
CA VAL A 458 18.72 2.50 8.70
C VAL A 458 19.87 3.12 9.52
N GLY A 459 21.10 2.81 9.13
CA GLY A 459 22.30 3.40 9.71
C GLY A 459 22.49 4.89 9.34
N PRO A 460 23.62 5.50 9.72
CA PRO A 460 23.91 6.88 9.36
C PRO A 460 23.86 7.13 7.84
N TRP A 461 23.30 8.26 7.45
CA TRP A 461 23.31 8.73 6.08
C TRP A 461 24.70 9.22 5.67
N SER A 462 25.07 9.00 4.40
CA SER A 462 26.24 9.62 3.79
C SER A 462 26.09 11.13 3.73
N ASP A 463 27.21 11.83 3.52
CA ASP A 463 27.16 13.23 3.09
C ASP A 463 26.36 13.36 1.78
N TRP A 464 25.73 14.53 1.61
CA TRP A 464 25.06 14.89 0.37
C TRP A 464 26.07 15.01 -0.77
N ALA A 465 25.84 14.28 -1.85
CA ALA A 465 26.59 14.37 -3.09
C ALA A 465 25.84 15.26 -4.08
N LEU A 466 26.44 16.36 -4.52
CA LEU A 466 25.85 17.29 -5.49
C LEU A 466 25.60 16.57 -6.82
N ILE A 467 24.36 16.67 -7.31
CA ILE A 467 23.95 16.23 -8.63
C ILE A 467 24.22 17.40 -9.58
N ASP A 468 25.34 17.35 -10.29
CA ASP A 468 25.61 18.25 -11.43
C ASP A 468 25.27 17.53 -12.73
N ASN A 469 26.15 17.48 -13.74
CA ASN A 469 25.90 16.83 -15.03
C ASN A 469 25.94 15.30 -15.04
N GLN A 470 25.65 14.67 -13.90
CA GLN A 470 25.85 13.25 -13.68
C GLN A 470 24.75 12.64 -12.80
N SER A 471 24.44 11.36 -12.98
CA SER A 471 23.44 10.59 -12.24
C SER A 471 23.97 9.19 -11.91
N LEU A 472 23.28 8.50 -11.00
CA LEU A 472 23.59 7.14 -10.53
C LEU A 472 24.96 7.07 -9.82
N CYS A 473 24.99 6.66 -8.55
CA CYS A 473 26.22 6.70 -7.76
C CYS A 473 26.83 5.32 -7.55
N GLY A 474 28.15 5.21 -7.74
CA GLY A 474 28.94 4.15 -7.16
C GLY A 474 29.18 4.45 -5.68
N LEU A 475 28.86 3.51 -4.81
CA LEU A 475 29.13 3.55 -3.38
C LEU A 475 30.37 2.71 -3.04
N THR A 476 31.15 3.22 -2.09
CA THR A 476 32.27 2.54 -1.45
C THR A 476 32.09 2.59 0.06
N GLN A 477 32.89 1.84 0.81
CA GLN A 477 32.77 1.76 2.26
C GLN A 477 31.34 1.36 2.70
N LEU A 478 30.66 0.55 1.88
CA LEU A 478 29.38 -0.02 2.25
C LEU A 478 29.57 -0.81 3.56
N PRO A 479 28.79 -0.53 4.62
CA PRO A 479 28.95 -1.21 5.91
C PRO A 479 28.87 -2.73 5.76
N VAL A 480 29.89 -3.41 6.30
CA VAL A 480 29.92 -4.88 6.41
C VAL A 480 29.00 -5.26 7.57
N SER A 481 28.10 -6.22 7.36
CA SER A 481 27.11 -6.62 8.35
C SER A 481 27.64 -7.71 9.30
N PRO A 482 27.01 -7.89 10.47
CA PRO A 482 27.28 -9.06 11.33
C PRO A 482 27.06 -10.37 10.57
N ALA A 483 27.70 -11.45 11.01
CA ALA A 483 27.62 -12.77 10.35
C ALA A 483 26.19 -13.33 10.22
N GLN A 484 25.24 -12.83 11.02
CA GLN A 484 23.83 -13.22 11.02
C GLN A 484 23.03 -12.63 9.85
N ALA A 485 23.46 -11.49 9.30
CA ALA A 485 22.79 -10.84 8.19
C ALA A 485 22.98 -11.64 6.90
N LEU A 486 21.89 -11.84 6.16
CA LEU A 486 21.88 -12.53 4.87
C LEU A 486 22.05 -11.55 3.70
N SER A 487 21.53 -10.33 3.86
CA SER A 487 21.63 -9.27 2.88
C SER A 487 21.62 -7.89 3.52
N ARG A 488 21.74 -6.86 2.71
CA ARG A 488 21.77 -5.46 3.13
C ARG A 488 20.97 -4.62 2.15
N ARG A 489 20.05 -3.82 2.65
CA ARG A 489 19.24 -2.93 1.82
C ARG A 489 19.91 -1.56 1.76
N VAL A 490 20.03 -1.01 0.56
CA VAL A 490 20.60 0.31 0.32
C VAL A 490 19.46 1.28 0.07
N TYR A 491 19.43 2.33 0.85
CA TYR A 491 18.44 3.41 0.77
C TYR A 491 19.08 4.65 0.19
N ARG A 492 18.26 5.47 -0.49
CA ARG A 492 18.65 6.77 -1.02
C ARG A 492 17.60 7.83 -0.70
N GLN A 493 18.06 9.08 -0.66
CA GLN A 493 17.22 10.26 -0.56
C GLN A 493 17.78 11.36 -1.46
N PHE A 494 16.90 12.11 -2.12
CA PHE A 494 17.25 13.26 -2.95
C PHE A 494 16.88 14.55 -2.24
N ALA A 495 17.64 15.61 -2.53
CA ALA A 495 17.32 17.00 -2.22
C ALA A 495 17.34 17.80 -3.51
N ARG A 496 16.28 18.55 -3.76
CA ARG A 496 16.15 19.43 -4.92
C ARG A 496 16.90 20.74 -4.70
N PRO A 497 17.19 21.51 -5.77
CA PRO A 497 17.88 22.80 -5.65
C PRO A 497 17.17 23.83 -4.75
N ASP A 498 15.84 23.70 -4.62
CA ASP A 498 14.99 24.52 -3.76
C ASP A 498 15.00 24.08 -2.28
N GLY A 499 15.76 23.04 -1.95
CA GLY A 499 15.87 22.47 -0.61
C GLY A 499 14.83 21.40 -0.29
N HIS A 500 13.88 21.10 -1.19
CA HIS A 500 12.90 20.04 -0.97
C HIS A 500 13.53 18.66 -1.02
N HIS A 501 13.30 17.82 -0.01
CA HIS A 501 13.76 16.45 0.01
C HIS A 501 12.69 15.46 -0.48
N THR A 502 13.10 14.38 -1.13
CA THR A 502 12.22 13.23 -1.39
C THR A 502 12.05 12.39 -0.13
N GLY A 503 11.07 11.49 -0.13
CA GLY A 503 11.05 10.37 0.81
C GLY A 503 12.28 9.47 0.68
N ILE A 504 12.43 8.55 1.64
CA ILE A 504 13.45 7.51 1.61
C ILE A 504 13.02 6.46 0.57
N VAL A 505 13.91 6.09 -0.34
CA VAL A 505 13.62 5.11 -1.41
C VAL A 505 14.65 4.00 -1.37
N VAL A 506 14.24 2.76 -1.66
CA VAL A 506 15.17 1.63 -1.83
C VAL A 506 15.93 1.79 -3.16
N ALA A 507 17.26 1.90 -3.07
CA ALA A 507 18.16 1.93 -4.23
C ALA A 507 18.53 0.52 -4.70
N GLY A 508 18.46 -0.48 -3.81
CA GLY A 508 18.68 -1.88 -4.15
C GLY A 508 19.04 -2.72 -2.93
N GLU A 509 19.33 -4.00 -3.18
CA GLU A 509 19.75 -4.97 -2.16
C GLU A 509 21.10 -5.59 -2.53
N VAL A 510 21.95 -5.79 -1.53
CA VAL A 510 23.22 -6.49 -1.65
C VAL A 510 23.07 -7.87 -1.01
N PRO A 511 23.05 -8.96 -1.80
CA PRO A 511 22.74 -10.31 -1.31
C PRO A 511 23.95 -11.00 -0.64
N ASP A 512 24.74 -10.24 0.11
CA ASP A 512 25.87 -10.73 0.89
C ASP A 512 26.15 -9.79 2.07
N ASN A 513 27.03 -10.21 3.00
CA ASN A 513 27.41 -9.44 4.18
C ASN A 513 28.81 -8.79 4.12
N THR A 514 29.57 -8.97 3.04
CA THR A 514 31.01 -8.60 2.98
C THR A 514 31.35 -7.55 1.92
N SER A 515 30.56 -7.43 0.86
CA SER A 515 30.81 -6.47 -0.22
C SER A 515 30.85 -5.04 0.31
N THR A 516 31.91 -4.30 0.01
CA THR A 516 32.10 -2.91 0.45
C THR A 516 31.77 -1.89 -0.64
N ARG A 517 31.19 -2.36 -1.73
CA ARG A 517 30.83 -1.57 -2.91
C ARG A 517 29.42 -1.93 -3.35
N PHE A 518 28.72 -0.92 -3.86
CA PHE A 518 27.40 -1.06 -4.48
C PHE A 518 27.31 -0.02 -5.59
N ASN A 519 26.81 -0.41 -6.75
CA ASN A 519 26.50 0.56 -7.80
C ASN A 519 25.00 0.77 -7.78
N ASP A 520 24.58 2.01 -7.48
CA ASP A 520 23.21 2.42 -7.72
C ASP A 520 23.01 2.48 -9.22
N ASN A 521 22.58 1.36 -9.79
CA ASN A 521 22.15 1.26 -11.18
C ASN A 521 20.64 1.44 -11.29
N SER A 522 19.99 1.74 -10.16
CA SER A 522 18.56 1.83 -10.11
C SER A 522 18.13 3.16 -10.68
N LEU A 523 17.64 3.11 -11.92
CA LEU A 523 16.80 4.15 -12.45
C LEU A 523 15.44 4.17 -11.77
N SER A 524 15.17 3.29 -10.77
CA SER A 524 13.89 3.20 -10.05
C SER A 524 13.45 4.60 -9.62
N GLN A 525 12.55 5.11 -10.41
CA GLN A 525 11.83 6.31 -10.16
C GLN A 525 10.42 6.03 -10.60
N ALA A 526 9.53 6.85 -10.06
CA ALA A 526 8.30 7.21 -10.69
C ALA A 526 8.56 7.88 -12.08
N TRP A 527 9.03 7.12 -13.10
CA TRP A 527 9.08 7.41 -14.57
C TRP A 527 10.36 8.05 -15.20
N SER A 528 10.77 7.68 -16.44
CA SER A 528 11.92 8.32 -17.18
C SER A 528 11.73 8.46 -18.72
N TYR A 529 12.24 9.54 -19.37
CA TYR A 529 12.09 9.93 -20.80
C TYR A 529 13.20 9.38 -21.75
N MET A 530 12.87 8.82 -22.93
CA MET A 530 13.86 8.42 -23.98
C MET A 530 13.66 9.06 -25.38
N GLY A 531 13.99 10.35 -25.52
CA GLY A 531 14.80 10.94 -26.61
C GLY A 531 14.50 10.72 -28.11
N ARG A 532 13.37 10.15 -28.53
CA ARG A 532 13.02 9.95 -29.95
C ARG A 532 11.66 10.54 -30.26
N THR A 533 11.62 11.48 -31.21
CA THR A 533 10.44 12.31 -31.42
C THR A 533 9.61 11.99 -32.65
N ASP A 534 9.98 10.93 -33.35
CA ASP A 534 9.44 10.53 -34.63
C ASP A 534 8.78 9.15 -34.60
N LEU A 535 8.56 8.55 -33.42
CA LEU A 535 7.97 7.22 -33.31
C LEU A 535 6.45 7.27 -33.46
N ALA A 536 5.90 6.35 -34.27
CA ALA A 536 4.46 6.20 -34.50
C ALA A 536 3.82 5.14 -33.59
N ALA A 537 4.53 4.03 -33.34
CA ALA A 537 4.15 3.01 -32.37
C ALA A 537 5.38 2.22 -31.89
N ILE A 538 5.28 1.62 -30.69
CA ILE A 538 6.29 0.74 -30.10
C ILE A 538 5.71 -0.66 -29.88
N TYR A 539 6.55 -1.67 -30.06
CA TYR A 539 6.20 -3.08 -29.98
C TYR A 539 7.30 -3.86 -29.24
N THR A 540 6.91 -4.90 -28.54
CA THR A 540 7.82 -5.83 -27.86
C THR A 540 7.62 -7.24 -28.37
N GLY A 541 8.71 -8.01 -28.43
CA GLY A 541 8.71 -9.44 -28.77
C GLY A 541 9.21 -10.29 -27.61
N LEU A 542 9.19 -11.61 -27.81
CA LEU A 542 9.74 -12.55 -26.83
C LEU A 542 11.25 -12.30 -26.66
N ARG A 543 11.78 -12.44 -25.44
CA ARG A 543 13.22 -12.29 -25.13
C ARG A 543 13.81 -10.88 -25.44
N GLN A 544 13.18 -9.84 -24.88
CA GLN A 544 13.77 -8.48 -24.76
C GLN A 544 13.92 -7.68 -26.07
N GLY A 545 13.24 -8.05 -27.17
CA GLY A 545 13.27 -7.26 -28.40
C GLY A 545 12.29 -6.09 -28.38
N VAL A 546 12.80 -4.85 -28.35
CA VAL A 546 11.97 -3.62 -28.48
C VAL A 546 12.13 -3.04 -29.88
N TRP A 547 11.01 -2.87 -30.58
CA TRP A 547 10.95 -2.39 -31.95
C TRP A 547 9.96 -1.25 -32.06
N ALA A 548 10.19 -0.34 -33.00
CA ALA A 548 9.26 0.73 -33.29
C ALA A 548 9.29 1.05 -34.78
N TRP A 549 8.25 1.71 -35.26
CA TRP A 549 8.26 2.34 -36.57
C TRP A 549 7.99 3.82 -36.43
N THR A 550 8.52 4.60 -37.36
CA THR A 550 8.49 6.06 -37.30
C THR A 550 7.30 6.62 -38.09
N VAL A 551 6.91 7.87 -37.81
CA VAL A 551 5.89 8.62 -38.56
C VAL A 551 6.23 8.75 -40.05
N ASN A 552 7.50 8.55 -40.42
CA ASN A 552 7.98 8.56 -41.80
C ASN A 552 8.09 7.15 -42.42
N GLY A 553 7.50 6.13 -41.78
CA GLY A 553 7.45 4.76 -42.31
C GLY A 553 8.75 3.96 -42.20
N SER A 554 9.74 4.42 -41.41
CA SER A 554 10.99 3.68 -41.18
C SER A 554 10.87 2.74 -39.98
N VAL A 555 11.57 1.60 -40.00
CA VAL A 555 11.62 0.67 -38.84
C VAL A 555 12.92 0.86 -38.07
N VAL A 556 12.80 0.82 -36.75
CA VAL A 556 13.92 0.98 -35.83
C VAL A 556 13.84 -0.11 -34.77
N ARG A 557 14.99 -0.62 -34.35
CA ARG A 557 15.09 -1.56 -33.23
C ARG A 557 15.97 -0.99 -32.13
N PHE A 558 15.60 -1.27 -30.88
CA PHE A 558 16.41 -0.91 -29.74
C PHE A 558 17.61 -1.84 -29.64
N VAL A 559 18.81 -1.29 -29.46
CA VAL A 559 20.06 -2.08 -29.41
C VAL A 559 20.80 -1.91 -28.08
N GLY A 560 20.14 -1.38 -27.04
CA GLY A 560 20.73 -1.10 -25.74
C GLY A 560 21.35 0.31 -25.64
N ALA A 561 21.81 0.69 -24.43
CA ALA A 561 22.47 1.97 -24.14
C ALA A 561 21.72 3.24 -24.64
N ARG A 562 20.39 3.22 -24.61
CA ARG A 562 19.50 4.28 -25.16
C ARG A 562 19.64 4.52 -26.67
N ALA A 563 20.16 3.56 -27.43
CA ALA A 563 20.37 3.67 -28.87
C ALA A 563 19.33 2.88 -29.70
N TRP A 564 18.91 3.48 -30.81
CA TRP A 564 18.03 2.87 -31.81
C TRP A 564 18.78 2.66 -33.11
N GLN A 565 18.78 1.44 -33.63
CA GLN A 565 19.27 1.13 -34.97
C GLN A 565 18.13 1.26 -35.97
N GLN A 566 18.27 2.16 -36.95
CA GLN A 566 17.37 2.21 -38.10
C GLN A 566 17.69 1.08 -39.08
N LEU A 567 16.67 0.39 -39.55
CA LEU A 567 16.78 -0.69 -40.52
C LEU A 567 16.64 -0.17 -41.96
N PRO A 568 17.11 -0.93 -42.95
CA PRO A 568 16.92 -0.62 -44.37
C PRO A 568 15.45 -0.40 -44.73
N ALA A 569 15.21 0.49 -45.69
CA ALA A 569 13.88 0.76 -46.23
C ALA A 569 13.24 -0.50 -46.83
N PHE A 570 11.92 -0.55 -46.82
CA PHE A 570 11.18 -1.66 -47.40
C PHE A 570 11.29 -1.68 -48.94
N PRO A 571 11.28 -2.86 -49.57
CA PRO A 571 11.23 -2.99 -51.02
C PRO A 571 9.88 -2.55 -51.60
N ASN A 572 9.87 -2.15 -52.88
CA ASN A 572 8.68 -1.99 -53.71
C ASN A 572 7.55 -1.05 -53.18
N GLY A 573 7.90 -0.01 -52.43
CA GLY A 573 6.91 0.95 -51.95
C GLY A 573 5.95 0.41 -50.88
N PHE A 574 6.36 -0.67 -50.20
CA PHE A 574 5.63 -1.24 -49.06
C PHE A 574 5.43 -0.19 -47.96
N ASN A 575 4.16 0.05 -47.62
CA ASN A 575 3.76 1.04 -46.63
C ASN A 575 3.41 0.35 -45.32
N VAL A 576 4.36 0.36 -44.37
CA VAL A 576 4.16 -0.31 -43.09
C VAL A 576 2.99 0.31 -42.31
N GLU A 577 2.13 -0.53 -41.74
CA GLU A 577 1.07 -0.14 -40.81
C GLU A 577 1.36 -0.62 -39.38
N GLY A 578 2.15 -1.68 -39.22
CA GLY A 578 2.61 -2.14 -37.92
C GLY A 578 3.70 -3.19 -37.96
N LEU A 579 4.18 -3.57 -36.77
CA LEU A 579 5.25 -4.54 -36.58
C LEU A 579 4.82 -5.67 -35.65
N MET A 580 5.42 -6.84 -35.87
CA MET A 580 5.29 -8.02 -35.01
C MET A 580 6.68 -8.53 -34.65
N PRO A 581 7.27 -8.06 -33.55
CA PRO A 581 8.58 -8.53 -33.12
C PRO A 581 8.52 -9.99 -32.69
N VAL A 582 9.47 -10.80 -33.17
CA VAL A 582 9.67 -12.18 -32.70
C VAL A 582 10.59 -12.14 -31.49
N ASP A 583 11.73 -11.47 -31.64
CA ASP A 583 12.77 -11.29 -30.62
C ASP A 583 13.61 -10.03 -30.90
N ALA A 584 14.75 -9.87 -30.19
CA ALA A 584 15.67 -8.74 -30.39
C ALA A 584 16.34 -8.70 -31.79
N HIS A 585 16.22 -9.77 -32.56
CA HIS A 585 16.91 -9.97 -33.82
C HIS A 585 15.95 -10.11 -35.00
N SER A 586 14.70 -10.48 -34.77
CA SER A 586 13.77 -10.81 -35.84
C SER A 586 12.40 -10.17 -35.63
N ALA A 587 11.79 -9.68 -36.70
CA ALA A 587 10.47 -9.06 -36.68
C ALA A 587 9.77 -9.18 -38.04
N TYR A 588 8.44 -9.13 -38.02
CA TYR A 588 7.64 -8.97 -39.22
C TYR A 588 7.09 -7.55 -39.31
N ALA A 589 6.90 -7.06 -40.53
CA ALA A 589 6.18 -5.84 -40.85
C ALA A 589 5.01 -6.20 -41.76
N TYR A 590 3.90 -5.48 -41.63
CA TYR A 590 2.73 -5.66 -42.50
C TYR A 590 2.24 -4.32 -43.05
N ASP A 591 1.58 -4.35 -44.20
CA ASP A 591 0.93 -3.19 -44.82
C ASP A 591 -0.61 -3.27 -44.72
N PRO A 592 -1.35 -2.19 -45.05
CA PRO A 592 -2.82 -2.18 -45.00
C PRO A 592 -3.51 -3.12 -45.98
N GLN A 593 -2.77 -3.70 -46.94
CA GLN A 593 -3.28 -4.72 -47.85
C GLN A 593 -3.06 -6.13 -47.29
N GLY A 594 -2.39 -6.25 -46.15
CA GLY A 594 -2.09 -7.51 -45.47
C GLY A 594 -0.86 -8.22 -46.02
N ALA A 595 -0.04 -7.58 -46.85
CA ALA A 595 1.24 -8.14 -47.27
C ALA A 595 2.23 -8.09 -46.10
N MET A 596 3.04 -9.14 -45.94
CA MET A 596 3.98 -9.27 -44.83
C MET A 596 5.42 -9.40 -45.31
N LEU A 597 6.31 -8.72 -44.60
CA LEU A 597 7.75 -8.81 -44.76
C LEU A 597 8.39 -9.29 -43.46
N ARG A 598 9.45 -10.10 -43.54
CA ARG A 598 10.24 -10.57 -42.41
C ARG A 598 11.64 -9.99 -42.45
N TRP A 599 12.13 -9.67 -41.27
CA TRP A 599 13.52 -9.33 -40.99
C TRP A 599 14.10 -10.34 -40.00
N ASP A 600 15.31 -10.84 -40.27
CA ASP A 600 16.09 -11.68 -39.36
C ASP A 600 17.52 -11.14 -39.29
N SER A 601 18.03 -10.75 -38.12
CA SER A 601 19.41 -10.32 -37.96
C SER A 601 20.36 -11.50 -38.16
N PRO A 602 21.50 -11.37 -38.88
CA PRO A 602 22.09 -10.13 -39.42
C PRO A 602 21.78 -9.88 -40.92
N SER A 603 20.57 -10.18 -41.40
CA SER A 603 20.14 -9.86 -42.78
C SER A 603 20.35 -8.38 -43.13
N SER A 604 20.55 -8.10 -44.41
CA SER A 604 20.67 -6.75 -44.96
C SER A 604 19.39 -6.24 -45.62
N SER A 605 18.31 -7.03 -45.65
CA SER A 605 17.05 -6.69 -46.33
C SER A 605 15.83 -7.39 -45.75
N TRP A 606 14.68 -6.76 -45.91
CA TRP A 606 13.36 -7.37 -45.67
C TRP A 606 13.00 -8.38 -46.76
N VAL A 607 12.46 -9.53 -46.37
CA VAL A 607 12.09 -10.64 -47.27
C VAL A 607 10.59 -10.88 -47.22
N ALA A 608 9.96 -11.19 -48.36
CA ALA A 608 8.53 -11.50 -48.41
C ALA A 608 8.17 -12.71 -47.53
N ALA A 609 7.13 -12.57 -46.71
CA ALA A 609 6.71 -13.54 -45.71
C ALA A 609 5.23 -13.95 -45.84
N GLY A 610 4.64 -13.75 -47.03
CA GLY A 610 3.24 -14.06 -47.32
C GLY A 610 2.33 -12.83 -47.30
N SER A 611 1.02 -13.06 -47.43
CA SER A 611 -0.01 -12.03 -47.36
C SER A 611 -1.33 -12.63 -46.91
N GLU A 612 -2.08 -11.91 -46.09
CA GLU A 612 -3.45 -12.28 -45.72
C GLU A 612 -4.37 -11.04 -45.80
N ALA A 613 -5.31 -11.06 -46.74
CA ALA A 613 -6.14 -9.89 -47.03
C ALA A 613 -7.12 -9.59 -45.88
N GLY A 614 -7.13 -8.34 -45.41
CA GLY A 614 -7.99 -7.89 -44.32
C GLY A 614 -7.45 -8.18 -42.92
N LEU A 615 -6.18 -8.57 -42.80
CA LEU A 615 -5.48 -8.68 -41.52
C LEU A 615 -5.24 -7.30 -40.90
N SER A 616 -5.61 -7.14 -39.63
CA SER A 616 -5.29 -5.97 -38.80
C SER A 616 -4.85 -6.43 -37.40
N TRP A 617 -4.04 -5.61 -36.73
CA TRP A 617 -3.52 -5.85 -35.37
C TRP A 617 -2.95 -7.25 -35.08
N PRO A 618 -2.03 -7.76 -35.91
CA PRO A 618 -1.45 -9.07 -35.68
C PRO A 618 -0.47 -9.08 -34.49
N CYS A 619 -0.43 -10.18 -33.74
CA CYS A 619 0.52 -10.43 -32.65
C CYS A 619 1.02 -11.89 -32.66
N LEU A 620 2.20 -12.14 -32.09
CA LEU A 620 2.88 -13.44 -32.16
C LEU A 620 2.85 -14.17 -30.81
N SER A 621 2.51 -15.46 -30.84
CA SER A 621 2.66 -16.37 -29.70
C SER A 621 3.78 -17.38 -29.93
N ASN A 622 4.71 -17.47 -28.97
CA ASN A 622 5.82 -18.45 -28.91
C ASN A 622 6.69 -18.56 -30.19
N GLY A 623 6.73 -17.52 -31.03
CA GLY A 623 7.55 -17.46 -32.25
C GLY A 623 7.10 -18.37 -33.40
N ALA A 624 5.96 -19.05 -33.30
CA ALA A 624 5.48 -20.00 -34.31
C ALA A 624 4.00 -19.82 -34.70
N THR A 625 3.16 -19.31 -33.80
CA THR A 625 1.72 -19.12 -34.05
C THR A 625 1.41 -17.64 -34.14
N LEU A 626 0.81 -17.24 -35.26
CA LEU A 626 0.35 -15.88 -35.50
C LEU A 626 -1.12 -15.75 -35.11
N TRP A 627 -1.45 -14.65 -34.43
CA TRP A 627 -2.80 -14.24 -34.10
C TRP A 627 -3.08 -12.90 -34.77
N GLY A 628 -4.32 -12.67 -35.20
CA GLY A 628 -4.69 -11.39 -35.79
C GLY A 628 -6.19 -11.16 -35.82
N VAL A 629 -6.58 -9.93 -36.10
CA VAL A 629 -7.97 -9.50 -36.24
C VAL A 629 -8.29 -9.33 -37.72
N TRP A 630 -9.28 -10.04 -38.22
CA TRP A 630 -9.76 -9.86 -39.59
C TRP A 630 -10.69 -8.65 -39.70
N SER A 631 -10.84 -8.03 -40.88
CA SER A 631 -11.59 -6.79 -41.13
C SER A 631 -13.07 -6.79 -40.71
N GLY A 632 -13.62 -7.95 -40.33
CA GLY A 632 -14.93 -8.12 -39.68
C GLY A 632 -14.87 -8.33 -38.16
N GLN A 633 -13.80 -7.91 -37.49
CA GLN A 633 -13.54 -8.12 -36.05
C GLN A 633 -13.60 -9.59 -35.63
N SER A 634 -13.14 -10.49 -36.50
CA SER A 634 -13.05 -11.93 -36.18
C SER A 634 -11.60 -12.30 -35.88
N LEU A 635 -11.37 -13.06 -34.81
CA LEU A 635 -10.02 -13.54 -34.48
C LEU A 635 -9.62 -14.67 -35.42
N ILE A 636 -8.41 -14.59 -35.95
CA ILE A 636 -7.84 -15.61 -36.82
C ILE A 636 -6.48 -16.05 -36.26
N THR A 637 -6.15 -17.33 -36.44
CA THR A 637 -4.87 -17.90 -36.04
C THR A 637 -4.31 -18.82 -37.11
N GLY A 638 -2.99 -18.80 -37.29
CA GLY A 638 -2.32 -19.65 -38.27
C GLY A 638 -0.80 -19.68 -38.13
N PRO A 639 -0.13 -20.62 -38.81
CA PRO A 639 1.31 -20.61 -38.97
C PRO A 639 1.74 -19.40 -39.79
N ILE A 640 2.80 -18.73 -39.35
CA ILE A 640 3.31 -17.52 -40.01
C ILE A 640 3.82 -17.76 -41.44
N ASP A 641 4.27 -18.97 -41.72
CA ASP A 641 4.82 -19.41 -43.00
C ASP A 641 3.78 -20.06 -43.93
N GLN A 642 2.53 -20.21 -43.46
CA GLN A 642 1.46 -20.84 -44.24
C GLN A 642 0.13 -20.06 -44.16
N PRO A 643 0.03 -18.87 -44.81
CA PRO A 643 -1.16 -18.02 -44.79
C PRO A 643 -2.47 -18.74 -45.18
N ALA A 644 -2.40 -19.66 -46.13
CA ALA A 644 -3.57 -20.45 -46.57
C ALA A 644 -4.15 -21.40 -45.51
N SER A 645 -3.52 -21.54 -44.33
CA SER A 645 -3.94 -22.44 -43.25
C SER A 645 -4.54 -21.71 -42.04
N TRP A 646 -4.80 -20.40 -42.16
CA TRP A 646 -5.41 -19.63 -41.09
C TRP A 646 -6.83 -20.10 -40.81
N LYS A 647 -7.17 -20.14 -39.53
CA LYS A 647 -8.46 -20.61 -39.04
C LYS A 647 -9.13 -19.48 -38.26
N SER A 648 -10.42 -19.30 -38.51
CA SER A 648 -11.27 -18.51 -37.61
C SER A 648 -11.25 -19.17 -36.25
N THR A 649 -10.93 -18.38 -35.23
CA THR A 649 -11.04 -18.79 -33.83
C THR A 649 -12.32 -18.20 -33.25
N PRO A 650 -13.16 -18.99 -32.58
CA PRO A 650 -14.33 -18.44 -31.90
C PRO A 650 -13.93 -17.36 -30.89
N THR A 651 -14.61 -16.22 -30.94
CA THR A 651 -14.51 -15.17 -29.92
C THR A 651 -15.89 -14.83 -29.39
N ALA A 652 -15.94 -14.49 -28.10
CA ALA A 652 -17.15 -13.97 -27.47
C ALA A 652 -17.34 -12.45 -27.70
N PHE A 653 -16.39 -11.81 -28.37
CA PHE A 653 -16.30 -10.36 -28.53
C PHE A 653 -15.63 -9.98 -29.87
N SER A 654 -15.63 -8.68 -30.19
CA SER A 654 -15.11 -8.07 -31.42
C SER A 654 -13.70 -7.47 -31.17
N PRO A 655 -12.61 -8.25 -31.23
CA PRO A 655 -11.28 -7.77 -30.88
C PRO A 655 -10.83 -6.52 -31.67
N ASN A 656 -10.28 -5.55 -30.95
CA ASN A 656 -9.75 -4.29 -31.48
C ASN A 656 -8.25 -4.10 -31.18
N ALA A 657 -7.71 -4.81 -30.18
CA ALA A 657 -6.29 -4.92 -29.92
C ALA A 657 -5.97 -6.30 -29.31
N LEU A 658 -4.77 -6.82 -29.56
CA LEU A 658 -4.33 -8.12 -29.05
C LEU A 658 -2.94 -8.02 -28.44
N SER A 659 -2.68 -8.84 -27.42
CA SER A 659 -1.34 -9.01 -26.82
C SER A 659 -1.15 -10.45 -26.37
N VAL A 660 0.10 -10.92 -26.41
CA VAL A 660 0.46 -12.25 -25.92
C VAL A 660 1.50 -12.08 -24.81
N SER A 661 1.26 -12.70 -23.66
CA SER A 661 2.18 -12.72 -22.54
C SER A 661 3.33 -13.69 -22.72
N ARG A 662 4.32 -13.62 -21.82
CA ARG A 662 5.53 -14.46 -21.84
C ARG A 662 5.23 -15.97 -21.79
N ASP A 663 4.18 -16.37 -21.08
CA ASP A 663 3.76 -17.77 -20.97
C ASP A 663 2.94 -18.25 -22.18
N GLY A 664 2.68 -17.37 -23.15
CA GLY A 664 1.91 -17.64 -24.35
C GLY A 664 0.41 -17.41 -24.21
N THR A 665 -0.08 -16.90 -23.06
CA THR A 665 -1.48 -16.56 -22.85
C THR A 665 -1.88 -15.37 -23.73
N LEU A 666 -3.04 -15.46 -24.39
CA LEU A 666 -3.56 -14.42 -25.29
C LEU A 666 -4.52 -13.49 -24.55
N TYR A 667 -4.38 -12.19 -24.82
CA TYR A 667 -5.23 -11.12 -24.30
C TYR A 667 -5.79 -10.30 -25.45
N GLY A 668 -7.01 -9.81 -25.29
CA GLY A 668 -7.66 -8.97 -26.29
C GLY A 668 -8.50 -7.87 -25.67
N VAL A 669 -8.55 -6.71 -26.33
CA VAL A 669 -9.52 -5.65 -26.03
C VAL A 669 -10.70 -5.79 -26.97
N ASP A 670 -11.91 -5.82 -26.45
CA ASP A 670 -13.11 -5.76 -27.29
C ASP A 670 -13.36 -4.35 -27.83
N GLY A 671 -13.64 -4.24 -29.12
CA GLY A 671 -13.97 -2.99 -29.79
C GLY A 671 -15.41 -2.53 -29.54
N THR A 672 -16.28 -3.37 -28.97
CA THR A 672 -17.66 -2.98 -28.66
C THR A 672 -17.86 -2.51 -27.22
N ASP A 673 -17.34 -3.25 -26.24
CA ASP A 673 -17.49 -2.90 -24.83
C ASP A 673 -16.20 -2.38 -24.16
N PHE A 674 -15.09 -2.33 -24.91
CA PHE A 674 -13.77 -1.87 -24.45
C PHE A 674 -13.23 -2.66 -23.25
N GLN A 675 -13.70 -3.91 -23.06
CA GLN A 675 -13.24 -4.80 -22.01
C GLN A 675 -11.96 -5.54 -22.41
N VAL A 676 -11.07 -5.79 -21.43
CA VAL A 676 -9.90 -6.66 -21.62
C VAL A 676 -10.26 -8.10 -21.25
N TYR A 677 -10.11 -9.00 -22.21
CA TYR A 677 -10.35 -10.42 -22.07
C TYR A 677 -9.06 -11.23 -22.07
N ARG A 678 -9.03 -12.30 -21.28
CA ARG A 678 -8.00 -13.34 -21.29
C ARG A 678 -8.54 -14.61 -21.95
N TRP A 679 -7.75 -15.20 -22.82
CA TRP A 679 -8.05 -16.50 -23.42
C TRP A 679 -7.72 -17.64 -22.46
N ASN A 680 -8.63 -18.61 -22.30
CA ASN A 680 -8.44 -19.75 -21.40
C ASN A 680 -7.77 -20.96 -22.07
N GLY A 681 -7.48 -20.89 -23.37
CA GLY A 681 -6.85 -21.99 -24.13
C GLY A 681 -7.81 -23.11 -24.55
N ASP A 682 -9.04 -23.14 -24.04
CA ASP A 682 -10.10 -24.10 -24.39
C ASP A 682 -11.11 -23.54 -25.41
N GLY A 683 -10.82 -22.37 -25.98
CA GLY A 683 -11.72 -21.64 -26.87
C GLY A 683 -12.66 -20.67 -26.15
N SER A 684 -12.69 -20.66 -24.81
CA SER A 684 -13.42 -19.68 -24.02
C SER A 684 -12.55 -18.45 -23.68
N TRP A 685 -13.23 -17.34 -23.42
CA TRP A 685 -12.63 -16.07 -23.01
C TRP A 685 -13.26 -15.63 -21.70
N ALA A 686 -12.43 -15.15 -20.78
CA ALA A 686 -12.88 -14.58 -19.51
C ALA A 686 -12.47 -13.11 -19.45
N PRO A 687 -13.38 -12.19 -19.06
CA PRO A 687 -12.99 -10.82 -18.80
C PRO A 687 -12.00 -10.79 -17.61
N LEU A 688 -10.95 -9.99 -17.70
CA LEU A 688 -10.11 -9.71 -16.53
C LEU A 688 -10.94 -8.90 -15.53
N PHE A 689 -11.10 -9.44 -14.32
CA PHE A 689 -11.96 -8.87 -13.28
C PHE A 689 -11.65 -7.38 -13.04
N GLY A 690 -12.69 -6.56 -12.93
CA GLY A 690 -12.54 -5.16 -12.51
C GLY A 690 -12.16 -4.15 -13.61
N ASN A 691 -12.50 -4.41 -14.87
CA ASN A 691 -12.32 -3.44 -15.96
C ASN A 691 -13.52 -2.48 -16.29
N PRO A 692 -14.39 -2.03 -15.35
CA PRO A 692 -15.35 -0.96 -15.61
C PRO A 692 -14.79 0.45 -15.33
N ARG A 693 -13.48 0.56 -15.04
CA ARG A 693 -12.83 1.80 -14.57
C ARG A 693 -12.39 2.71 -15.73
N PHE A 694 -12.34 2.20 -16.96
CA PHE A 694 -11.95 2.91 -18.19
C PHE A 694 -12.30 2.08 -19.44
N ASN A 695 -12.43 2.75 -20.59
CA ASN A 695 -12.60 2.07 -21.88
C ASN A 695 -11.21 1.74 -22.45
N ALA A 696 -10.77 0.48 -22.36
CA ALA A 696 -9.47 0.08 -22.88
C ALA A 696 -9.41 0.26 -24.40
N SER A 697 -8.28 0.74 -24.91
CA SER A 697 -8.00 0.93 -26.34
C SER A 697 -6.85 0.06 -26.83
N GLN A 698 -5.89 -0.25 -25.96
CA GLN A 698 -4.76 -1.14 -26.22
C GLN A 698 -4.44 -1.96 -24.95
N VAL A 699 -3.76 -3.09 -25.13
CA VAL A 699 -3.34 -3.98 -24.05
C VAL A 699 -1.92 -4.47 -24.30
N ALA A 700 -1.13 -4.65 -23.23
CA ALA A 700 0.17 -5.29 -23.23
C ALA A 700 0.30 -6.20 -22.01
N ALA A 701 0.44 -7.51 -22.23
CA ALA A 701 0.51 -8.48 -21.13
C ALA A 701 1.95 -8.95 -20.92
N LEU A 702 2.41 -8.93 -19.66
CA LEU A 702 3.68 -9.55 -19.28
C LEU A 702 3.48 -11.03 -18.98
N ASP A 703 2.54 -11.31 -18.09
CA ASP A 703 2.19 -12.64 -17.59
C ASP A 703 0.73 -12.63 -17.06
N PRO A 704 0.20 -13.78 -16.58
CA PRO A 704 -1.15 -13.86 -16.04
C PRO A 704 -1.47 -12.94 -14.87
N HIS A 705 -0.45 -12.41 -14.21
CA HIS A 705 -0.56 -11.60 -13.01
C HIS A 705 -0.32 -10.11 -13.26
N THR A 706 0.32 -9.75 -14.38
CA THR A 706 0.67 -8.38 -14.72
C THR A 706 0.29 -8.05 -16.17
N VAL A 707 -0.76 -7.24 -16.33
CA VAL A 707 -1.24 -6.77 -17.64
C VAL A 707 -1.37 -5.27 -17.62
N TYR A 708 -0.97 -4.59 -18.68
CA TYR A 708 -1.12 -3.14 -18.84
C TYR A 708 -2.17 -2.86 -19.91
N ALA A 709 -2.91 -1.78 -19.75
CA ALA A 709 -3.82 -1.26 -20.76
C ALA A 709 -3.72 0.25 -20.84
N THR A 710 -3.97 0.80 -22.02
CA THR A 710 -4.22 2.24 -22.16
C THR A 710 -5.67 2.43 -22.52
N ASP A 711 -6.30 3.46 -21.97
CA ASP A 711 -7.70 3.75 -22.30
C ASP A 711 -7.82 4.63 -23.56
N ILE A 712 -9.06 4.91 -24.00
CA ILE A 712 -9.32 5.79 -25.16
C ILE A 712 -8.83 7.23 -24.97
N ASN A 713 -8.64 7.66 -23.71
CA ASN A 713 -8.09 8.95 -23.33
C ASN A 713 -6.57 8.89 -23.08
N GLN A 714 -5.95 7.74 -23.39
CA GLN A 714 -4.52 7.47 -23.25
C GLN A 714 -4.04 7.47 -21.79
N ASN A 715 -4.91 7.30 -20.79
CA ASN A 715 -4.43 6.99 -19.44
C ASN A 715 -3.92 5.55 -19.38
N VAL A 716 -2.98 5.30 -18.48
CA VAL A 716 -2.31 4.02 -18.35
C VAL A 716 -2.83 3.29 -17.14
N HIS A 717 -3.11 2.01 -17.30
CA HIS A 717 -3.64 1.16 -16.25
C HIS A 717 -2.80 -0.11 -16.17
N GLN A 718 -2.57 -0.59 -14.96
CA GLN A 718 -1.96 -1.89 -14.69
C GLN A 718 -2.99 -2.76 -13.97
N TYR A 719 -3.32 -3.89 -14.57
CA TYR A 719 -3.95 -5.01 -13.90
C TYR A 719 -2.90 -5.78 -13.13
N ARG A 720 -3.15 -5.94 -11.83
CA ARG A 720 -2.48 -6.96 -11.02
C ARG A 720 -3.51 -7.97 -10.59
N ALA A 721 -3.21 -9.26 -10.72
CA ALA A 721 -4.13 -10.34 -10.33
C ALA A 721 -4.63 -10.22 -8.87
N VAL A 722 -3.86 -9.52 -8.02
CA VAL A 722 -4.16 -9.27 -6.61
C VAL A 722 -4.91 -7.96 -6.33
N SER A 723 -4.89 -6.95 -7.20
CA SER A 723 -5.47 -5.62 -6.92
C SER A 723 -6.41 -5.10 -8.02
N GLY A 724 -6.73 -5.92 -9.02
CA GLY A 724 -7.47 -5.48 -10.20
C GLY A 724 -6.73 -4.38 -10.97
N TRP A 725 -7.47 -3.54 -11.70
CA TRP A 725 -6.90 -2.44 -12.46
C TRP A 725 -6.63 -1.21 -11.59
N ILE A 726 -5.37 -0.78 -11.57
CA ILE A 726 -4.89 0.47 -10.98
C ILE A 726 -4.47 1.43 -12.11
N GLN A 727 -4.92 2.69 -12.05
CA GLN A 727 -4.45 3.71 -12.96
C GLN A 727 -3.05 4.16 -12.51
N LEU A 728 -2.09 4.08 -13.43
CA LEU A 728 -0.73 4.54 -13.23
C LEU A 728 -0.61 6.03 -13.57
N SER A 729 0.35 6.72 -12.94
CA SER A 729 0.65 8.12 -13.22
C SER A 729 1.34 8.28 -14.58
N GLY A 730 0.58 8.39 -15.67
CA GLY A 730 1.16 8.59 -17.00
C GLY A 730 0.11 8.60 -18.11
N TYR A 731 0.53 9.07 -19.29
CA TYR A 731 -0.29 9.08 -20.50
C TYR A 731 0.44 8.34 -21.62
N GLY A 732 -0.21 7.45 -22.36
CA GLY A 732 0.39 6.63 -23.40
C GLY A 732 -0.61 6.09 -24.40
N ARG A 733 -0.20 5.93 -25.65
CA ARG A 733 -1.02 5.42 -26.75
C ARG A 733 -0.77 3.94 -27.04
N THR A 734 0.47 3.48 -26.90
CA THR A 734 0.85 2.09 -27.21
C THR A 734 1.71 1.55 -26.07
N PRO A 735 1.14 0.78 -25.12
CA PRO A 735 1.91 0.09 -24.11
C PRO A 735 2.61 -1.12 -24.73
N ALA A 736 3.83 -1.40 -24.30
CA ALA A 736 4.57 -2.60 -24.65
C ALA A 736 5.42 -3.00 -23.44
N VAL A 737 5.51 -4.28 -23.08
CA VAL A 737 6.21 -4.72 -21.87
C VAL A 737 7.26 -5.77 -22.22
N THR A 738 8.48 -5.58 -21.73
CA THR A 738 9.56 -6.56 -21.93
C THR A 738 9.61 -7.59 -20.80
N THR A 739 10.27 -8.72 -21.04
CA THR A 739 10.29 -9.87 -20.11
C THR A 739 11.01 -9.62 -18.78
N ASP A 740 11.64 -8.46 -18.62
CA ASP A 740 12.26 -7.93 -17.39
C ASP A 740 11.34 -6.93 -16.66
N ASP A 741 10.03 -6.99 -16.94
CA ASP A 741 8.98 -6.12 -16.35
C ASP A 741 9.10 -4.64 -16.70
N THR A 742 9.94 -4.30 -17.68
CA THR A 742 10.04 -2.92 -18.13
C THR A 742 8.84 -2.57 -19.02
N LEU A 743 7.98 -1.67 -18.55
CA LEU A 743 6.93 -1.05 -19.35
C LEU A 743 7.51 0.02 -20.27
N TRP A 744 7.19 -0.05 -21.56
CA TRP A 744 7.50 0.93 -22.60
C TRP A 744 6.20 1.57 -23.09
N MET A 745 6.17 2.90 -23.17
CA MET A 745 4.99 3.63 -23.62
C MET A 745 5.34 4.77 -24.54
N LEU A 746 4.56 4.97 -25.61
CA LEU A 746 4.61 6.16 -26.46
C LEU A 746 3.54 7.17 -26.04
N THR A 747 3.88 8.41 -25.71
CA THR A 747 2.89 9.39 -25.20
C THR A 747 2.33 10.32 -26.29
N PRO A 748 1.06 10.76 -26.16
CA PRO A 748 0.45 11.74 -27.06
C PRO A 748 1.01 13.17 -26.92
N PHE A 749 0.77 13.96 -27.97
CA PHE A 749 1.42 15.25 -28.26
C PHE A 749 0.50 16.45 -27.96
N ASN A 750 0.93 17.36 -27.09
CA ASN A 750 0.38 18.72 -26.90
C ASN A 750 1.50 19.76 -27.18
N GLY A 751 2.04 19.76 -28.41
CA GLY A 751 3.05 20.74 -28.85
C GLY A 751 4.49 20.52 -28.37
N GLN A 752 4.80 19.42 -27.69
CA GLN A 752 6.17 18.98 -27.40
C GLN A 752 6.41 17.55 -27.89
N ALA A 753 7.68 17.25 -28.17
CA ALA A 753 8.17 15.96 -28.68
C ALA A 753 7.59 14.74 -27.92
N PRO A 754 7.22 13.63 -28.62
CA PRO A 754 6.85 12.37 -28.00
C PRO A 754 7.96 11.82 -27.09
N SER A 755 7.53 11.21 -26.01
CA SER A 755 8.36 10.66 -24.93
C SER A 755 8.16 9.16 -24.85
N ILE A 756 9.25 8.40 -24.63
CA ILE A 756 9.12 7.01 -24.18
C ILE A 756 9.30 6.99 -22.66
N TYR A 757 8.35 6.38 -21.95
CA TYR A 757 8.44 6.17 -20.51
C TYR A 757 8.82 4.72 -20.16
N VAL A 758 9.75 4.57 -19.21
CA VAL A 758 10.23 3.30 -18.61
C VAL A 758 10.23 3.41 -17.08
N GLY A 759 9.63 2.45 -16.37
CA GLY A 759 9.65 2.39 -14.90
C GLY A 759 9.08 1.11 -14.28
N ASP A 760 9.52 0.83 -13.05
CA ASP A 760 8.94 -0.13 -12.09
C ASP A 760 8.07 0.62 -11.06
N THR A 761 7.11 -0.07 -10.45
CA THR A 761 5.95 0.50 -9.73
C THR A 761 6.17 1.47 -8.57
N LEU A 762 5.11 2.29 -8.37
CA LEU A 762 4.77 3.23 -7.26
C LEU A 762 5.37 4.65 -7.32
N PHE A 763 4.50 5.66 -7.49
CA PHE A 763 4.14 6.64 -6.44
C PHE A 763 2.97 7.54 -6.91
N ALA A 764 2.10 7.86 -5.96
CA ALA A 764 1.02 8.84 -6.06
C ALA A 764 1.57 10.28 -6.22
N ALA A 765 0.88 11.12 -6.98
CA ALA A 765 1.20 12.54 -7.12
C ALA A 765 0.56 13.37 -5.99
N PRO A 766 1.20 14.48 -5.58
CA PRO A 766 0.77 15.31 -4.46
C PRO A 766 -0.47 16.15 -4.81
N GLY A 767 -1.37 16.24 -3.83
CA GLY A 767 -2.52 17.15 -3.77
C GLY A 767 -2.95 17.26 -2.32
#